data_AF-A0A934CAM0-F1
#
_entry.id   AF-A0A934CAM0-F1
#
_cell.length_a   1.000
_cell.length_b   1.000
_cell.length_c   1.000
_cell.angle_alpha   90.00
_cell.angle_beta   90.00
_cell.angle_gamma   90.00
#
_symmetry.space_group_name_H-M   'P 1'
#
loop_
_entity.id
_entity.type
_entity.pdbx_description
1 polymer ?
#
loop_
_entity_poly.entity_id
_entity_poly.type
_entity_poly.pdbx_seq_one_letter_code
_entity_poly.pdbx_strand_id
1 'polypeptide(L)'
;MRRLFVVLALMFTAITLFLGQGYLRYAAQHPLEEPPVFADVSREAGVVNNRIAGIEMSAGIAWGDYDNDGWIDLYVTDPIGKNTLYRNNGDGTFSLSPFAGQVALFNTYSQGATFADYDNDGWKDLLVVNWGQDHLFHNEQGKGFVEVSHQAGIVDDRNSKSASWGDYDNDGFLDLYIANWSCYPKCGRQFDGEADRLYHNNGDGTFTEVTDLLKGGVTGAGFIASFTDYDNDGDLDIYLVNDEFINPIGNKLWRNDGAGCGGWCFTQVAKEANADSKVFGMGLAAGDYDNDGDMDYYYSNVGPMELLQNQGDGTFKNVAKEAGVNFPRGIGWGAIFLDYDNDGWRDLYLAVADTTDHKDIGANQLFRNNADGTFTPAACRNEAADVRMSISAAYADYNHDGWVDLLVGNLDEGYRLYKNQQGQTSANHWLAIQLIGAGPVNRDAVGARVYVTAGGVTQMQEVILGSSVMAGNDLAQYFGLGKERSAQVRIRWSDGTEQVIPNVRADRRYQIQYGETALQPIPTTPVAKIGKPSFLAYLRTLTNYQLPFTTDPDAQLARLMDKAGVQLPTPPPPPPPALVKLGEALFWDPILSGNRDISCATCHHPNLGTGDALSVSIGTNGFGLGQQRQFGNARELVPRNATPLYNLGYKEWRVIFWDGRVSADPETGFHTPASDRLPDGLDSVLAAQAMFPVTSRDEMRGYRGDVDIFGQPNELAVIVDYKARPVWEALMARLLAIPGYVDLFRAAYPEVPLDELGFQHAANAMAAYEIAVFTFEDSPFDRYLRGDQSALSEEAKQGAMLFYGKAGCASCHSTGLLTDQKFYNLAVPQIGDGKGREQPLDLGRARETGSDCDRFAFRTPPLRNVAITGPWMHNGAFTTLEAAVRHHLDPKTSLQNYDPSQLSELLKDTCQNQPETIAAILQWYTPHNPSEGVTLTDEEMRRLLAFLESLTSPSALDLSHTIPASVPSGLPVGGNIQNIETGSAVP
;
A
#
# COMPACT_ATOMS: atom_id res chain seq x y z
N MET A 1 -50.45 -40.86 18.13
CA MET A 1 -48.98 -40.77 18.32
C MET A 1 -48.19 -40.75 17.01
N ARG A 2 -48.27 -41.75 16.12
CA ARG A 2 -47.50 -41.73 14.84
C ARG A 2 -47.78 -40.52 13.92
N ARG A 3 -49.02 -40.04 13.82
CA ARG A 3 -49.36 -38.83 13.05
C ARG A 3 -48.80 -37.53 13.67
N LEU A 4 -48.68 -37.47 14.99
CA LEU A 4 -48.12 -36.31 15.70
C LEU A 4 -46.60 -36.21 15.48
N PHE A 5 -45.91 -37.37 15.47
CA PHE A 5 -44.47 -37.45 15.18
C PHE A 5 -44.14 -37.03 13.74
N VAL A 6 -44.97 -37.39 12.76
CA VAL A 6 -44.76 -36.99 11.36
C VAL A 6 -45.01 -35.49 11.17
N VAL A 7 -46.01 -34.92 11.84
CA VAL A 7 -46.27 -33.46 11.79
C VAL A 7 -45.16 -32.67 12.48
N LEU A 8 -44.66 -33.14 13.63
CA LEU A 8 -43.52 -32.53 14.32
C LEU A 8 -42.23 -32.62 13.49
N ALA A 9 -41.97 -33.76 12.86
CA ALA A 9 -40.82 -33.93 11.98
C ALA A 9 -40.91 -32.99 10.76
N LEU A 10 -42.07 -32.90 10.10
CA LEU A 10 -42.27 -32.00 8.97
C LEU A 10 -42.20 -30.51 9.36
N MET A 11 -42.70 -30.13 10.54
CA MET A 11 -42.51 -28.77 11.06
C MET A 11 -41.03 -28.50 11.37
N PHE A 12 -40.30 -29.46 11.94
CA PHE A 12 -38.88 -29.30 12.23
C PHE A 12 -38.08 -29.12 10.93
N THR A 13 -38.37 -29.92 9.90
CA THR A 13 -37.74 -29.78 8.58
C THR A 13 -38.09 -28.45 7.90
N ALA A 14 -39.35 -28.01 7.99
CA ALA A 14 -39.79 -26.72 7.45
C ALA A 14 -39.16 -25.53 8.19
N ILE A 15 -39.01 -25.60 9.51
CA ILE A 15 -38.34 -24.58 10.33
C ILE A 15 -36.84 -24.54 10.01
N THR A 16 -36.16 -25.68 9.83
CA THR A 16 -34.76 -25.71 9.40
C THR A 16 -34.56 -25.16 7.98
N LEU A 17 -35.51 -25.40 7.06
CA LEU A 17 -35.48 -24.82 5.71
C LEU A 17 -35.72 -23.30 5.74
N PHE A 18 -36.65 -22.82 6.56
CA PHE A 18 -36.95 -21.39 6.71
C PHE A 18 -35.82 -20.62 7.41
N LEU A 19 -35.23 -21.20 8.46
CA LEU A 19 -34.05 -20.66 9.16
C LEU A 19 -32.79 -20.73 8.28
N GLY A 20 -32.64 -21.76 7.45
CA GLY A 20 -31.58 -21.86 6.45
C GLY A 20 -31.68 -20.79 5.37
N GLN A 21 -32.89 -20.44 4.92
CA GLN A 21 -33.12 -19.30 4.03
C GLN A 21 -32.84 -17.96 4.71
N GLY A 22 -33.15 -17.83 6.01
CA GLY A 22 -32.79 -16.66 6.83
C GLY A 22 -31.27 -16.48 6.97
N TYR A 23 -30.53 -17.57 7.18
CA TYR A 23 -29.07 -17.57 7.20
C TYR A 23 -28.47 -17.18 5.84
N LEU A 24 -28.99 -17.72 4.73
CA LEU A 24 -28.53 -17.35 3.39
C LEU A 24 -28.78 -15.87 3.09
N ARG A 25 -29.88 -15.29 3.59
CA ARG A 25 -30.15 -13.84 3.47
C ARG A 25 -29.25 -13.00 4.37
N TYR A 26 -28.97 -13.44 5.61
CA TYR A 26 -28.09 -12.73 6.55
C TYR A 26 -26.62 -12.76 6.12
N ALA A 27 -26.12 -13.93 5.69
CA ALA A 27 -24.76 -14.07 5.17
C ALA A 27 -24.55 -13.32 3.84
N ALA A 28 -25.60 -13.15 3.04
CA ALA A 28 -25.58 -12.29 1.85
C ALA A 28 -25.63 -10.78 2.18
N GLN A 29 -26.07 -10.41 3.40
CA GLN A 29 -26.19 -9.03 3.85
C GLN A 29 -24.99 -8.57 4.70
N HIS A 30 -24.23 -9.49 5.30
CA HIS A 30 -23.07 -9.22 6.16
C HIS A 30 -21.92 -10.18 5.81
N PRO A 31 -21.27 -10.03 4.64
CA PRO A 31 -20.04 -10.78 4.36
C PRO A 31 -18.99 -10.42 5.43
N LEU A 32 -18.27 -11.43 5.93
CA LEU A 32 -17.03 -11.17 6.66
C LEU A 32 -16.11 -10.38 5.73
N GLU A 33 -15.42 -9.35 6.23
CA GLU A 33 -14.42 -8.66 5.42
C GLU A 33 -13.45 -9.70 4.87
N GLU A 34 -13.34 -9.77 3.55
CA GLU A 34 -12.41 -10.70 2.90
C GLU A 34 -10.98 -10.25 3.22
N PRO A 35 -10.09 -11.17 3.64
CA PRO A 35 -8.69 -10.85 3.88
C PRO A 35 -8.03 -10.29 2.61
N PRO A 36 -6.98 -9.47 2.76
CA PRO A 36 -6.25 -8.97 1.61
C PRO A 36 -5.61 -10.12 0.82
N VAL A 37 -5.33 -9.89 -0.47
CA VAL A 37 -4.67 -10.89 -1.33
C VAL A 37 -3.31 -11.27 -0.74
N PHE A 38 -2.45 -10.26 -0.55
CA PHE A 38 -1.24 -10.37 0.23
C PHE A 38 -1.34 -9.50 1.48
N ALA A 39 -0.83 -10.01 2.60
CA ALA A 39 -0.69 -9.28 3.85
C ALA A 39 0.78 -9.16 4.24
N ASP A 40 1.19 -7.99 4.72
CA ASP A 40 2.51 -7.77 5.29
C ASP A 40 2.65 -8.54 6.61
N VAL A 41 3.52 -9.55 6.59
CA VAL A 41 3.84 -10.39 7.76
C VAL A 41 5.28 -10.18 8.22
N SER A 42 5.98 -9.15 7.73
CA SER A 42 7.41 -8.92 7.98
C SER A 42 7.78 -9.04 9.45
N ARG A 43 7.02 -8.36 10.32
CA ARG A 43 7.23 -8.38 11.76
C ARG A 43 6.91 -9.74 12.38
N GLU A 44 5.80 -10.35 11.98
CA GLU A 44 5.33 -11.63 12.51
C GLU A 44 6.29 -12.77 12.15
N ALA A 45 6.82 -12.72 10.94
CA ALA A 45 7.80 -13.65 10.41
C ALA A 45 9.24 -13.37 10.90
N GLY A 46 9.50 -12.29 11.64
CA GLY A 46 10.85 -11.97 12.13
C GLY A 46 11.80 -11.41 11.07
N VAL A 47 11.28 -11.02 9.89
CA VAL A 47 12.01 -10.31 8.84
C VAL A 47 11.87 -8.81 9.10
N VAL A 48 12.61 -8.30 10.10
CA VAL A 48 12.49 -6.91 10.57
C VAL A 48 13.72 -6.07 10.27
N ASN A 49 13.54 -5.01 9.49
CA ASN A 49 14.40 -3.83 9.29
C ASN A 49 15.93 -4.04 9.26
N ASN A 50 16.52 -3.98 8.06
CA ASN A 50 17.98 -3.89 7.84
C ASN A 50 18.40 -2.61 7.09
N ARG A 51 17.56 -1.57 7.18
CA ARG A 51 17.66 -0.19 6.64
C ARG A 51 18.27 0.02 5.25
N ILE A 52 17.42 0.49 4.34
CA ILE A 52 17.85 1.34 3.22
C ILE A 52 17.22 2.72 3.43
N ALA A 53 18.07 3.75 3.42
CA ALA A 53 17.74 5.17 3.42
C ALA A 53 18.98 5.91 2.91
N GLY A 54 19.15 5.93 1.59
CA GLY A 54 20.28 6.51 0.87
C GLY A 54 20.07 6.49 -0.64
N ILE A 55 20.62 7.49 -1.33
CA ILE A 55 20.50 7.88 -2.75
C ILE A 55 20.91 6.82 -3.81
N GLU A 56 21.15 5.56 -3.42
CA GLU A 56 21.95 4.57 -4.17
C GLU A 56 21.15 3.38 -4.72
N MET A 57 19.84 3.54 -4.97
CA MET A 57 18.96 2.66 -5.77
C MET A 57 19.31 1.15 -5.75
N SER A 58 19.35 0.54 -4.56
CA SER A 58 19.79 -0.85 -4.33
C SER A 58 18.96 -1.53 -3.24
N ALA A 59 18.52 -2.78 -3.46
CA ALA A 59 17.85 -3.62 -2.46
C ALA A 59 17.86 -5.11 -2.89
N GLY A 60 19.01 -5.78 -2.85
CA GLY A 60 19.14 -7.17 -3.32
C GLY A 60 18.38 -8.19 -2.48
N ILE A 61 17.84 -9.22 -3.13
CA ILE A 61 17.07 -10.32 -2.51
C ILE A 61 17.55 -11.65 -3.08
N ALA A 62 17.77 -12.67 -2.25
CA ALA A 62 17.98 -14.03 -2.73
C ALA A 62 17.26 -15.06 -1.85
N TRP A 63 16.42 -15.89 -2.47
CA TRP A 63 15.85 -17.09 -1.88
C TRP A 63 16.73 -18.31 -2.18
N GLY A 64 16.98 -19.16 -1.19
CA GLY A 64 17.75 -20.41 -1.37
C GLY A 64 17.83 -21.24 -0.09
N ASP A 65 17.64 -22.55 -0.17
CA ASP A 65 17.81 -23.48 0.97
C ASP A 65 19.31 -23.77 1.14
N TYR A 66 20.01 -22.96 1.93
CA TYR A 66 21.47 -23.06 2.03
C TYR A 66 21.93 -24.19 2.95
N ASP A 67 21.03 -24.69 3.82
CA ASP A 67 21.36 -25.75 4.77
C ASP A 67 20.67 -27.10 4.50
N ASN A 68 19.97 -27.21 3.37
CA ASN A 68 19.30 -28.42 2.87
C ASN A 68 18.32 -29.01 3.90
N ASP A 69 17.67 -28.16 4.71
CA ASP A 69 16.65 -28.60 5.66
C ASP A 69 15.25 -28.70 5.02
N GLY A 70 15.15 -28.32 3.75
CA GLY A 70 13.94 -28.36 2.95
C GLY A 70 13.15 -27.06 2.99
N TRP A 71 13.51 -26.08 3.83
CA TRP A 71 12.85 -24.77 3.91
C TRP A 71 13.69 -23.70 3.24
N ILE A 72 13.07 -22.91 2.37
CA ILE A 72 13.77 -21.85 1.64
C ILE A 72 14.22 -20.74 2.62
N ASP A 73 15.50 -20.42 2.63
CA ASP A 73 16.10 -19.35 3.43
C ASP A 73 16.18 -18.04 2.65
N LEU A 74 16.53 -16.95 3.34
CA LEU A 74 16.50 -15.62 2.78
C LEU A 74 17.81 -14.85 3.01
N TYR A 75 18.38 -14.29 1.97
CA TYR A 75 19.47 -13.32 2.04
C TYR A 75 19.02 -11.95 1.48
N VAL A 76 19.37 -10.87 2.18
CA VAL A 76 19.05 -9.49 1.78
C VAL A 76 20.27 -8.58 1.90
N THR A 77 20.41 -7.64 0.97
CA THR A 77 21.51 -6.66 1.00
C THR A 77 21.19 -5.40 1.80
N ASP A 78 22.22 -4.65 2.18
CA ASP A 78 22.13 -3.32 2.76
C ASP A 78 23.32 -2.51 2.22
N PRO A 79 23.11 -1.55 1.28
CA PRO A 79 24.19 -0.85 0.59
C PRO A 79 25.01 0.07 1.49
N ILE A 80 24.52 0.41 2.70
CA ILE A 80 25.19 1.33 3.63
C ILE A 80 25.49 0.70 4.99
N GLY A 81 25.09 -0.55 5.21
CA GLY A 81 25.26 -1.26 6.47
C GLY A 81 25.73 -2.70 6.27
N LYS A 82 24.94 -3.67 6.74
CA LYS A 82 25.32 -5.09 6.73
C LYS A 82 24.26 -5.92 6.01
N ASN A 83 24.71 -6.75 5.08
CA ASN A 83 23.85 -7.76 4.49
C ASN A 83 23.46 -8.80 5.55
N THR A 84 22.30 -9.44 5.36
CA THR A 84 21.75 -10.33 6.37
C THR A 84 21.28 -11.64 5.75
N LEU A 85 21.77 -12.75 6.30
CA LEU A 85 21.29 -14.10 6.04
C LEU A 85 20.32 -14.53 7.15
N TYR A 86 19.10 -14.85 6.75
CA TYR A 86 18.04 -15.39 7.59
C TYR A 86 17.88 -16.87 7.33
N ARG A 87 17.77 -17.66 8.40
CA ARG A 87 17.34 -19.05 8.37
C ARG A 87 15.82 -19.13 8.53
N ASN A 88 15.14 -19.90 7.71
CA ASN A 88 13.73 -20.24 7.87
C ASN A 88 13.57 -21.31 8.97
N ASN A 89 12.67 -21.07 9.92
CA ASN A 89 12.44 -21.99 11.04
C ASN A 89 11.44 -23.11 10.73
N GLY A 90 10.81 -23.06 9.55
CA GLY A 90 9.78 -24.03 9.12
C GLY A 90 8.42 -23.87 9.80
N ASP A 91 8.21 -22.78 10.53
CA ASP A 91 6.96 -22.44 11.22
C ASP A 91 6.35 -21.11 10.72
N GLY A 92 6.85 -20.60 9.61
CA GLY A 92 6.47 -19.31 9.04
C GLY A 92 7.26 -18.13 9.62
N THR A 93 8.30 -18.38 10.42
CA THR A 93 9.21 -17.35 10.94
C THR A 93 10.65 -17.58 10.48
N PHE A 94 11.44 -16.52 10.56
CA PHE A 94 12.86 -16.47 10.25
C PHE A 94 13.66 -16.11 11.50
N SER A 95 14.91 -16.55 11.53
CA SER A 95 15.90 -16.18 12.54
C SER A 95 17.22 -15.84 11.88
N LEU A 96 18.05 -15.04 12.54
CA LEU A 96 19.37 -14.74 12.00
C LEU A 96 20.18 -16.05 11.85
N SER A 97 20.73 -16.31 10.67
CA SER A 97 21.55 -17.49 10.43
C SER A 97 22.80 -17.47 11.33
N PRO A 98 23.24 -18.64 11.84
CA PRO A 98 24.52 -18.75 12.54
C PRO A 98 25.72 -18.33 11.67
N PHE A 99 25.56 -18.33 10.35
CA PHE A 99 26.61 -17.96 9.39
C PHE A 99 26.46 -16.53 8.84
N ALA A 100 25.47 -15.77 9.29
CA ALA A 100 25.22 -14.41 8.79
C ALA A 100 26.46 -13.50 8.87
N GLY A 101 27.31 -13.67 9.89
CA GLY A 101 28.56 -12.90 10.03
C GLY A 101 29.62 -13.19 8.98
N GLN A 102 29.54 -14.33 8.26
CA GLN A 102 30.50 -14.74 7.22
C GLN A 102 30.18 -14.09 5.87
N VAL A 103 28.91 -13.74 5.65
CA VAL A 103 28.38 -13.16 4.41
C VAL A 103 27.86 -11.72 4.60
N ALA A 104 28.17 -11.07 5.72
CA ALA A 104 27.58 -9.79 6.11
C ALA A 104 28.03 -8.58 5.27
N LEU A 105 29.18 -8.67 4.57
CA LEU A 105 29.80 -7.61 3.77
C LEU A 105 29.61 -6.17 4.31
N PHE A 106 30.50 -5.74 5.21
CA PHE A 106 30.41 -4.41 5.82
C PHE A 106 30.93 -3.29 4.92
N ASN A 107 30.18 -2.19 4.80
CA ASN A 107 30.56 -1.00 4.01
C ASN A 107 30.81 -1.30 2.52
N THR A 108 30.16 -2.33 1.99
CA THR A 108 30.14 -2.63 0.56
C THR A 108 28.81 -2.17 -0.01
N TYR A 109 28.83 -1.55 -1.18
CA TYR A 109 27.62 -1.15 -1.89
C TYR A 109 26.97 -2.37 -2.56
N SER A 110 26.40 -3.27 -1.76
CA SER A 110 25.80 -4.53 -2.25
C SER A 110 24.49 -4.29 -2.98
N GLN A 111 24.48 -4.62 -4.28
CA GLN A 111 23.42 -4.30 -5.23
C GLN A 111 22.36 -5.39 -5.29
N GLY A 112 22.78 -6.61 -5.64
CA GLY A 112 21.92 -7.78 -5.86
C GLY A 112 22.55 -9.06 -5.31
N ALA A 113 21.77 -10.12 -5.20
CA ALA A 113 22.26 -11.42 -4.74
C ALA A 113 21.51 -12.57 -5.39
N THR A 114 22.17 -13.73 -5.51
CA THR A 114 21.58 -14.98 -6.00
C THR A 114 22.20 -16.18 -5.28
N PHE A 115 21.40 -17.20 -4.99
CA PHE A 115 21.89 -18.53 -4.62
C PHE A 115 21.99 -19.42 -5.86
N ALA A 116 23.12 -20.11 -6.03
CA ALA A 116 23.35 -21.08 -7.11
C ALA A 116 24.29 -22.18 -6.62
N ASP A 117 24.11 -23.41 -7.10
CA ASP A 117 25.06 -24.52 -6.88
C ASP A 117 26.04 -24.56 -8.06
N TYR A 118 27.12 -23.77 -7.98
CA TYR A 118 27.98 -23.53 -9.15
C TYR A 118 28.97 -24.66 -9.43
N ASP A 119 29.28 -25.50 -8.43
CA ASP A 119 30.23 -26.60 -8.55
C ASP A 119 29.57 -27.99 -8.52
N ASN A 120 28.23 -28.02 -8.51
CA ASN A 120 27.38 -29.22 -8.52
C ASN A 120 27.57 -30.11 -7.27
N ASP A 121 27.97 -29.56 -6.13
CA ASP A 121 28.19 -30.34 -4.90
C ASP A 121 26.91 -30.66 -4.11
N GLY A 122 25.79 -30.03 -4.47
CA GLY A 122 24.48 -30.20 -3.84
C GLY A 122 24.17 -29.16 -2.75
N TRP A 123 24.97 -28.12 -2.57
CA TRP A 123 24.76 -27.05 -1.60
C TRP A 123 24.71 -25.70 -2.29
N LYS A 124 23.79 -24.84 -1.85
CA LYS A 124 23.64 -23.50 -2.43
C LYS A 124 24.80 -22.60 -2.02
N ASP A 125 25.54 -22.10 -3.01
CA ASP A 125 26.52 -21.04 -2.87
C ASP A 125 25.85 -19.66 -3.06
N LEU A 126 26.49 -18.62 -2.54
CA LEU A 126 25.93 -17.26 -2.57
C LEU A 126 26.84 -16.34 -3.38
N LEU A 127 26.28 -15.72 -4.42
CA LEU A 127 26.91 -14.59 -5.12
C LEU A 127 26.23 -13.29 -4.69
N VAL A 128 27.04 -12.29 -4.34
CA VAL A 128 26.60 -10.93 -4.06
C VAL A 128 27.31 -9.98 -5.01
N VAL A 129 26.54 -9.31 -5.86
CA VAL A 129 27.07 -8.30 -6.80
C VAL A 129 27.08 -6.92 -6.16
N ASN A 130 28.09 -6.11 -6.47
CA ASN A 130 28.34 -4.85 -5.76
C ASN A 130 28.65 -3.70 -6.72
N TRP A 131 28.57 -2.48 -6.20
CA TRP A 131 29.34 -1.37 -6.76
C TRP A 131 30.76 -1.37 -6.18
N GLY A 132 31.60 -2.20 -6.80
CA GLY A 132 32.91 -2.59 -6.33
C GLY A 132 33.12 -4.09 -6.57
N GLN A 133 34.01 -4.70 -5.80
CA GLN A 133 34.32 -6.13 -5.92
C GLN A 133 33.09 -7.01 -5.68
N ASP A 134 32.75 -7.88 -6.63
CA ASP A 134 31.75 -8.94 -6.46
C ASP A 134 32.24 -10.05 -5.53
N HIS A 135 31.34 -10.69 -4.80
CA HIS A 135 31.67 -11.70 -3.79
C HIS A 135 30.94 -13.02 -4.03
N LEU A 136 31.68 -14.07 -4.41
CA LEU A 136 31.24 -15.46 -4.43
C LEU A 136 31.63 -16.15 -3.12
N PHE A 137 30.64 -16.74 -2.45
CA PHE A 137 30.79 -17.49 -1.22
C PHE A 137 30.43 -18.95 -1.45
N HIS A 138 31.43 -19.82 -1.36
CA HIS A 138 31.25 -21.26 -1.43
C HIS A 138 30.70 -21.81 -0.10
N ASN A 139 29.68 -22.67 -0.18
CA ASN A 139 29.05 -23.30 0.96
C ASN A 139 29.79 -24.58 1.36
N GLU A 140 30.32 -24.63 2.58
CA GLU A 140 31.07 -25.77 3.10
C GLU A 140 30.16 -26.89 3.60
N GLN A 141 29.23 -27.33 2.76
CA GLN A 141 28.29 -28.41 3.00
C GLN A 141 27.43 -28.18 4.26
N GLY A 142 26.84 -26.99 4.37
CA GLY A 142 25.99 -26.57 5.49
C GLY A 142 26.75 -26.21 6.77
N LYS A 143 28.09 -26.13 6.72
CA LYS A 143 28.94 -25.77 7.88
C LYS A 143 29.37 -24.31 7.91
N GLY A 144 28.95 -23.53 6.92
CA GLY A 144 29.27 -22.11 6.76
C GLY A 144 29.72 -21.79 5.34
N PHE A 145 30.16 -20.55 5.14
CA PHE A 145 30.56 -19.99 3.87
C PHE A 145 32.03 -19.57 3.88
N VAL A 146 32.71 -19.75 2.75
CA VAL A 146 34.06 -19.27 2.49
C VAL A 146 34.03 -18.39 1.24
N GLU A 147 34.58 -17.18 1.34
CA GLU A 147 34.72 -16.29 0.18
C GLU A 147 35.81 -16.84 -0.76
N VAL A 148 35.45 -17.01 -2.05
CA VAL A 148 36.27 -17.66 -3.07
C VAL A 148 36.41 -16.85 -4.36
N SER A 149 35.94 -15.61 -4.43
CA SER A 149 35.82 -14.86 -5.70
C SER A 149 37.16 -14.77 -6.45
N HIS A 150 38.24 -14.49 -5.74
CA HIS A 150 39.58 -14.45 -6.33
C HIS A 150 40.07 -15.81 -6.80
N GLN A 151 39.81 -16.88 -6.04
CA GLN A 151 40.18 -18.25 -6.42
C GLN A 151 39.37 -18.72 -7.64
N ALA A 152 38.08 -18.38 -7.67
CA ALA A 152 37.15 -18.70 -8.73
C ALA A 152 37.36 -17.84 -9.99
N GLY A 153 38.13 -16.75 -9.93
CA GLY A 153 38.37 -15.87 -11.07
C GLY A 153 37.29 -14.81 -11.30
N ILE A 154 36.34 -14.66 -10.37
CA ILE A 154 35.31 -13.62 -10.39
C ILE A 154 35.87 -12.36 -9.72
N VAL A 155 36.51 -11.52 -10.53
CA VAL A 155 37.14 -10.26 -10.09
C VAL A 155 36.57 -9.07 -10.86
N ASP A 156 35.25 -8.90 -10.80
CA ASP A 156 34.61 -7.67 -11.30
C ASP A 156 34.52 -6.63 -10.18
N ASP A 157 35.00 -5.42 -10.44
CA ASP A 157 35.06 -4.30 -9.48
C ASP A 157 34.20 -3.09 -9.90
N ARG A 158 33.20 -3.37 -10.75
CA ARG A 158 32.33 -2.42 -11.43
C ARG A 158 31.07 -2.12 -10.66
N ASN A 159 30.13 -1.42 -11.29
CA ASN A 159 28.79 -1.20 -10.77
C ASN A 159 27.83 -2.32 -11.21
N SER A 160 28.03 -3.51 -10.66
CA SER A 160 27.27 -4.70 -10.98
C SER A 160 25.90 -4.65 -10.32
N LYS A 161 24.82 -4.79 -11.10
CA LYS A 161 23.43 -4.64 -10.61
C LYS A 161 22.76 -5.97 -10.34
N SER A 162 22.92 -6.91 -11.26
CA SER A 162 22.32 -8.25 -11.16
C SER A 162 23.25 -9.31 -11.73
N ALA A 163 23.04 -10.54 -11.28
CA ALA A 163 23.69 -11.73 -11.82
C ALA A 163 22.65 -12.77 -12.21
N SER A 164 22.94 -13.50 -13.27
CA SER A 164 22.09 -14.58 -13.79
C SER A 164 22.95 -15.76 -14.19
N TRP A 165 22.39 -16.95 -14.05
CA TRP A 165 23.11 -18.21 -14.21
C TRP A 165 22.41 -19.07 -15.25
N GLY A 166 23.19 -19.76 -16.08
CA GLY A 166 22.69 -20.63 -17.14
C GLY A 166 23.80 -21.52 -17.66
N ASP A 167 23.45 -22.69 -18.15
CA ASP A 167 24.39 -23.64 -18.77
C ASP A 167 24.32 -23.42 -20.29
N TYR A 168 25.09 -22.45 -20.80
CA TYR A 168 24.90 -22.00 -22.19
C TYR A 168 25.48 -22.98 -23.20
N ASP A 169 26.48 -23.77 -22.80
CA ASP A 169 27.12 -24.77 -23.66
C ASP A 169 26.73 -26.22 -23.38
N ASN A 170 25.71 -26.42 -22.54
CA ASN A 170 25.11 -27.71 -22.22
C ASN A 170 26.16 -28.72 -21.70
N ASP A 171 27.11 -28.23 -20.90
CA ASP A 171 28.20 -29.04 -20.33
C ASP A 171 27.88 -29.57 -18.92
N GLY A 172 26.77 -29.11 -18.33
CA GLY A 172 26.28 -29.50 -17.02
C GLY A 172 26.74 -28.59 -15.88
N PHE A 173 27.49 -27.51 -16.14
CA PHE A 173 27.90 -26.53 -15.15
C PHE A 173 27.22 -25.17 -15.41
N LEU A 174 26.86 -24.46 -14.35
CA LEU A 174 26.27 -23.14 -14.49
C LEU A 174 27.33 -22.09 -14.84
N ASP A 175 27.17 -21.45 -15.99
CA ASP A 175 27.87 -20.24 -16.39
C ASP A 175 27.21 -19.00 -15.77
N LEU A 176 27.93 -17.88 -15.79
CA LEU A 176 27.53 -16.66 -15.07
C LEU A 176 27.53 -15.44 -15.99
N TYR A 177 26.43 -14.70 -15.99
CA TYR A 177 26.31 -13.37 -16.58
C TYR A 177 26.17 -12.31 -15.50
N ILE A 178 26.98 -11.24 -15.56
CA ILE A 178 26.90 -10.08 -14.66
C ILE A 178 26.57 -8.83 -15.47
N ALA A 179 25.41 -8.21 -15.15
CA ALA A 179 24.98 -6.96 -15.74
C ALA A 179 25.56 -5.77 -14.97
N ASN A 180 26.19 -4.84 -15.69
CA ASN A 180 26.88 -3.67 -15.17
C ASN A 180 26.20 -2.38 -15.67
N TRP A 181 25.94 -1.43 -14.76
CA TRP A 181 25.30 -0.16 -15.11
C TRP A 181 26.24 1.04 -15.00
N SER A 182 26.25 1.92 -16.01
CA SER A 182 27.11 3.11 -16.05
C SER A 182 26.38 4.39 -16.47
N CYS A 183 26.76 5.51 -15.84
CA CYS A 183 26.29 6.87 -16.16
C CYS A 183 27.31 7.76 -16.92
N TYR A 184 28.27 7.16 -17.62
CA TYR A 184 29.29 7.88 -18.40
C TYR A 184 28.74 8.57 -19.68
N PRO A 185 29.15 9.81 -20.06
CA PRO A 185 30.14 10.72 -19.44
C PRO A 185 29.56 11.69 -18.39
N LYS A 186 28.25 11.68 -18.10
CA LYS A 186 27.64 12.70 -17.23
C LYS A 186 28.13 12.63 -15.77
N CYS A 187 28.62 11.47 -15.31
CA CYS A 187 29.10 11.29 -13.93
C CYS A 187 30.63 11.26 -13.70
N GLY A 188 31.44 11.58 -14.72
CA GLY A 188 32.84 12.02 -14.50
C GLY A 188 33.94 10.97 -14.29
N ARG A 189 33.72 9.66 -14.52
CA ARG A 189 34.80 8.65 -14.68
C ARG A 189 35.10 8.36 -16.16
N GLN A 190 36.13 7.58 -16.52
CA GLN A 190 36.61 7.42 -17.91
C GLN A 190 36.23 6.05 -18.51
N PHE A 191 35.91 6.08 -19.82
CA PHE A 191 35.27 5.09 -20.73
C PHE A 191 35.64 3.59 -20.70
N ASP A 192 36.66 3.11 -20.00
CA ASP A 192 37.09 1.70 -20.15
C ASP A 192 36.76 0.89 -18.90
N GLY A 193 35.58 0.27 -18.87
CA GLY A 193 35.32 -0.85 -17.98
C GLY A 193 34.07 -0.78 -17.11
N GLU A 194 32.89 -0.57 -17.68
CA GLU A 194 31.61 -0.96 -17.05
C GLU A 194 30.74 -1.81 -18.00
N ALA A 195 31.37 -2.61 -18.87
CA ALA A 195 30.68 -3.58 -19.73
C ALA A 195 30.23 -4.80 -18.92
N ASP A 196 29.09 -5.37 -19.30
CA ASP A 196 28.62 -6.65 -18.76
C ASP A 196 29.68 -7.74 -18.99
N ARG A 197 29.64 -8.80 -18.19
CA ARG A 197 30.55 -9.95 -18.32
C ARG A 197 29.78 -11.25 -18.47
N LEU A 198 30.26 -12.09 -19.39
CA LEU A 198 29.90 -13.51 -19.46
C LEU A 198 31.11 -14.34 -19.01
N TYR A 199 30.88 -15.29 -18.11
CA TYR A 199 31.88 -16.19 -17.58
C TYR A 199 31.48 -17.63 -17.84
N HIS A 200 32.37 -18.39 -18.46
CA HIS A 200 32.25 -19.83 -18.60
C HIS A 200 32.76 -20.54 -17.35
N ASN A 201 32.02 -21.52 -16.84
CA ASN A 201 32.43 -22.34 -15.71
C ASN A 201 33.30 -23.50 -16.18
N ASN A 202 34.56 -23.57 -15.72
CA ASN A 202 35.51 -24.58 -16.19
C ASN A 202 35.27 -25.98 -15.59
N GLY A 203 34.28 -26.14 -14.69
CA GLY A 203 33.95 -27.40 -14.02
C GLY A 203 34.93 -27.82 -12.92
N ASP A 204 35.88 -26.94 -12.55
CA ASP A 204 36.89 -27.16 -11.51
C ASP A 204 36.81 -26.14 -10.36
N GLY A 205 35.69 -25.42 -10.28
CA GLY A 205 35.45 -24.34 -9.32
C GLY A 205 36.00 -22.98 -9.77
N THR A 206 36.48 -22.85 -11.01
CA THR A 206 36.98 -21.60 -11.58
C THR A 206 36.21 -21.18 -12.84
N PHE A 207 36.24 -19.88 -13.13
CA PHE A 207 35.56 -19.26 -14.27
C PHE A 207 36.56 -18.62 -15.25
N THR A 208 36.22 -18.71 -16.54
CA THR A 208 36.92 -18.02 -17.62
C THR A 208 35.99 -16.94 -18.19
N GLU A 209 36.44 -15.69 -18.24
CA GLU A 209 35.70 -14.60 -18.88
C GLU A 209 35.69 -14.81 -20.42
N VAL A 210 34.48 -14.87 -21.01
CA VAL A 210 34.22 -15.21 -22.42
C VAL A 210 33.24 -14.23 -23.09
N THR A 211 33.17 -12.99 -22.61
CA THR A 211 32.27 -11.93 -23.11
C THR A 211 32.45 -11.66 -24.60
N ASP A 212 33.63 -11.91 -25.16
CA ASP A 212 33.90 -11.81 -26.61
C ASP A 212 33.02 -12.74 -27.48
N LEU A 213 32.37 -13.75 -26.88
CA LEU A 213 31.35 -14.55 -27.55
C LEU A 213 30.12 -13.71 -27.94
N LEU A 214 29.78 -12.70 -27.14
CA LEU A 214 28.62 -11.83 -27.32
C LEU A 214 28.91 -10.68 -28.29
N LYS A 215 29.18 -11.06 -29.54
CA LYS A 215 29.38 -10.13 -30.65
C LYS A 215 28.14 -9.23 -30.79
N GLY A 216 28.35 -7.96 -31.15
CA GLY A 216 27.26 -6.95 -31.21
C GLY A 216 27.12 -6.07 -29.97
N GLY A 217 27.96 -6.32 -28.94
CA GLY A 217 28.34 -5.37 -27.89
C GLY A 217 27.51 -5.48 -26.60
N VAL A 218 28.22 -5.50 -25.48
CA VAL A 218 27.74 -5.52 -24.07
C VAL A 218 28.01 -4.19 -23.34
N THR A 219 28.19 -3.12 -24.10
CA THR A 219 28.56 -1.79 -23.58
C THR A 219 27.32 -0.92 -23.28
N GLY A 220 26.17 -1.55 -23.06
CA GLY A 220 24.96 -0.89 -22.58
C GLY A 220 25.04 -0.60 -21.08
N ALA A 221 24.07 0.12 -20.54
CA ALA A 221 23.91 0.28 -19.09
C ALA A 221 22.94 -0.80 -18.59
N GLY A 222 23.45 -2.03 -18.46
CA GLY A 222 22.65 -3.21 -18.15
C GLY A 222 22.19 -3.25 -16.71
N PHE A 223 20.91 -3.52 -16.47
CA PHE A 223 20.38 -3.76 -15.11
C PHE A 223 20.18 -5.24 -14.82
N ILE A 224 19.74 -6.02 -15.81
CA ILE A 224 19.45 -7.45 -15.69
C ILE A 224 19.51 -8.12 -17.06
N ALA A 225 20.04 -9.35 -17.10
CA ALA A 225 19.87 -10.27 -18.22
C ALA A 225 19.27 -11.59 -17.72
N SER A 226 18.70 -12.41 -18.59
CA SER A 226 18.22 -13.75 -18.24
C SER A 226 18.66 -14.76 -19.29
N PHE A 227 19.02 -15.95 -18.84
CA PHE A 227 19.17 -17.12 -19.70
C PHE A 227 17.80 -17.76 -19.93
N THR A 228 17.38 -17.92 -21.18
CA THR A 228 16.10 -18.56 -21.55
C THR A 228 16.16 -19.15 -22.94
N ASP A 229 15.50 -20.28 -23.20
CA ASP A 229 15.39 -20.90 -24.54
C ASP A 229 14.22 -20.26 -25.34
N TYR A 230 14.39 -19.06 -25.91
CA TYR A 230 13.24 -18.27 -26.39
C TYR A 230 12.66 -18.79 -27.71
N ASP A 231 13.43 -19.53 -28.51
CA ASP A 231 13.02 -20.08 -29.80
C ASP A 231 12.80 -21.61 -29.79
N ASN A 232 12.85 -22.21 -28.59
CA ASN A 232 12.57 -23.62 -28.29
C ASN A 232 13.54 -24.62 -28.93
N ASP A 233 14.74 -24.19 -29.33
CA ASP A 233 15.74 -25.07 -29.93
C ASP A 233 16.51 -25.91 -28.88
N GLY A 234 16.43 -25.52 -27.60
CA GLY A 234 17.02 -26.22 -26.47
C GLY A 234 18.40 -25.71 -26.05
N ASP A 235 18.93 -24.68 -26.70
CA ASP A 235 20.11 -23.94 -26.25
C ASP A 235 19.65 -22.67 -25.51
N LEU A 236 20.27 -22.33 -24.37
CA LEU A 236 19.88 -21.13 -23.61
C LEU A 236 20.40 -19.86 -24.30
N ASP A 237 19.48 -18.96 -24.63
CA ASP A 237 19.75 -17.62 -25.16
C ASP A 237 19.88 -16.57 -24.05
N ILE A 238 20.34 -15.37 -24.40
CA ILE A 238 20.50 -14.27 -23.42
C ILE A 238 19.69 -13.05 -23.87
N TYR A 239 18.74 -12.63 -23.03
CA TYR A 239 18.03 -11.37 -23.17
C TYR A 239 18.46 -10.36 -22.10
N LEU A 240 18.94 -9.18 -22.50
CA LEU A 240 19.47 -8.11 -21.66
C LEU A 240 18.60 -6.85 -21.79
N VAL A 241 18.22 -6.31 -20.63
CA VAL A 241 17.51 -5.03 -20.51
C VAL A 241 18.51 -3.91 -20.20
N ASN A 242 18.51 -2.88 -21.06
CA ASN A 242 19.41 -1.73 -20.99
C ASN A 242 18.68 -0.44 -20.63
N ASP A 243 19.36 0.41 -19.88
CA ASP A 243 18.94 1.78 -19.61
C ASP A 243 19.42 2.76 -20.72
N GLU A 244 18.49 3.44 -21.39
CA GLU A 244 18.74 4.42 -22.45
C GLU A 244 19.36 5.75 -21.95
N PHE A 245 19.47 6.00 -20.64
CA PHE A 245 19.81 7.30 -20.05
C PHE A 245 20.99 8.05 -20.71
N ILE A 246 21.99 7.33 -21.23
CA ILE A 246 23.20 7.96 -21.82
C ILE A 246 23.70 7.32 -23.11
N ASN A 247 23.31 6.09 -23.44
CA ASN A 247 23.67 5.44 -24.71
C ASN A 247 22.39 4.84 -25.34
N PRO A 248 21.93 5.31 -26.51
CA PRO A 248 20.70 4.82 -27.15
C PRO A 248 20.91 3.46 -27.83
N ILE A 249 21.53 2.52 -27.11
CA ILE A 249 21.59 1.11 -27.40
C ILE A 249 20.31 0.52 -26.80
N GLY A 250 19.50 -0.14 -27.63
CA GLY A 250 18.31 -0.83 -27.13
C GLY A 250 18.66 -2.10 -26.35
N ASN A 251 17.64 -2.78 -25.87
CA ASN A 251 17.76 -4.13 -25.32
C ASN A 251 18.46 -5.07 -26.31
N LYS A 252 19.08 -6.13 -25.78
CA LYS A 252 19.85 -7.09 -26.58
C LYS A 252 19.28 -8.49 -26.37
N LEU A 253 19.16 -9.22 -27.46
CA LEU A 253 18.87 -10.64 -27.51
C LEU A 253 20.00 -11.29 -28.29
N TRP A 254 20.68 -12.25 -27.66
CA TRP A 254 21.66 -13.10 -28.31
C TRP A 254 21.08 -14.50 -28.42
N ARG A 255 20.76 -14.91 -29.64
CA ARG A 255 20.42 -16.31 -29.90
C ARG A 255 21.68 -17.15 -29.79
N ASN A 256 21.59 -18.24 -29.05
CA ASN A 256 22.61 -19.26 -28.95
C ASN A 256 22.51 -20.18 -30.18
N ASP A 257 23.51 -20.13 -31.06
CA ASP A 257 23.54 -20.98 -32.27
C ASP A 257 24.29 -22.31 -32.03
N GLY A 258 24.67 -22.56 -30.77
CA GLY A 258 25.46 -23.72 -30.37
C GLY A 258 26.91 -23.71 -30.89
N ALA A 259 27.51 -24.90 -30.95
CA ALA A 259 28.87 -25.08 -31.45
C ALA A 259 28.97 -24.99 -32.99
N GLY A 260 29.92 -24.21 -33.53
CA GLY A 260 30.13 -24.21 -34.99
C GLY A 260 31.07 -23.16 -35.63
N CYS A 261 31.45 -22.10 -34.93
CA CYS A 261 32.18 -20.94 -35.48
C CYS A 261 33.65 -20.88 -35.03
N GLY A 262 34.25 -22.04 -34.76
CA GLY A 262 35.56 -22.15 -34.12
C GLY A 262 35.51 -22.13 -32.59
N GLY A 263 34.32 -22.40 -32.03
CA GLY A 263 33.95 -22.38 -30.61
C GLY A 263 32.43 -22.38 -30.50
N TRP A 264 31.92 -21.87 -29.38
CA TRP A 264 30.50 -21.60 -29.14
C TRP A 264 30.06 -20.29 -29.83
N CYS A 265 28.80 -20.21 -30.28
CA CYS A 265 28.35 -19.14 -31.16
C CYS A 265 27.09 -18.46 -30.62
N PHE A 266 27.13 -17.14 -30.54
CA PHE A 266 25.96 -16.30 -30.32
C PHE A 266 25.76 -15.35 -31.51
N THR A 267 24.50 -15.20 -31.94
CA THR A 267 24.08 -14.18 -32.90
C THR A 267 23.19 -13.16 -32.21
N GLN A 268 23.56 -11.88 -32.30
CA GLN A 268 22.71 -10.80 -31.81
C GLN A 268 21.53 -10.60 -32.76
N VAL A 269 20.30 -10.83 -32.29
CA VAL A 269 19.08 -10.87 -33.11
C VAL A 269 17.98 -9.91 -32.63
N ALA A 270 18.23 -9.07 -31.63
CA ALA A 270 17.17 -8.23 -31.03
C ALA A 270 16.36 -7.43 -32.07
N LYS A 271 17.03 -6.87 -33.08
CA LYS A 271 16.36 -6.08 -34.10
C LYS A 271 15.52 -6.95 -35.03
N GLU A 272 16.06 -8.09 -35.45
CA GLU A 272 15.38 -9.09 -36.28
C GLU A 272 14.16 -9.68 -35.55
N ALA A 273 14.26 -9.85 -34.24
CA ALA A 273 13.22 -10.35 -33.36
C ALA A 273 12.22 -9.27 -32.88
N ASN A 274 12.39 -8.00 -33.24
CA ASN A 274 11.62 -6.86 -32.68
C ASN A 274 11.68 -6.73 -31.14
N ALA A 275 12.82 -7.06 -30.56
CA ALA A 275 13.14 -6.97 -29.13
C ALA A 275 14.26 -5.94 -28.83
N ASP A 276 14.55 -5.01 -29.75
CA ASP A 276 15.60 -3.99 -29.60
C ASP A 276 15.09 -2.65 -29.05
N SER A 277 14.02 -2.67 -28.23
CA SER A 277 13.41 -1.46 -27.67
C SER A 277 14.46 -0.58 -26.98
N LYS A 278 14.38 0.72 -27.27
CA LYS A 278 15.24 1.76 -26.71
C LYS A 278 14.44 2.48 -25.65
N VAL A 279 14.71 2.12 -24.41
CA VAL A 279 13.94 2.51 -23.23
C VAL A 279 14.87 2.65 -22.04
N PHE A 280 14.43 3.29 -20.97
CA PHE A 280 15.14 3.32 -19.69
C PHE A 280 14.84 2.01 -18.94
N GLY A 281 15.22 0.88 -19.53
CA GLY A 281 14.87 -0.44 -19.04
C GLY A 281 15.57 -0.79 -17.72
N MET A 282 14.86 -1.40 -16.77
CA MET A 282 15.41 -1.76 -15.45
C MET A 282 15.19 -3.23 -15.07
N GLY A 283 13.95 -3.67 -14.87
CA GLY A 283 13.61 -5.05 -14.49
C GLY A 283 13.13 -5.89 -15.64
N LEU A 284 13.18 -7.21 -15.46
CA LEU A 284 12.81 -8.23 -16.44
C LEU A 284 12.04 -9.36 -15.75
N ALA A 285 10.83 -9.65 -16.20
CA ALA A 285 10.12 -10.90 -15.95
C ALA A 285 10.15 -11.74 -17.22
N ALA A 286 10.45 -13.03 -17.08
CA ALA A 286 10.45 -14.00 -18.16
C ALA A 286 9.47 -15.14 -17.81
N GLY A 287 8.64 -15.54 -18.76
CA GLY A 287 7.71 -16.66 -18.62
C GLY A 287 6.61 -16.67 -19.66
N ASP A 288 6.05 -17.85 -19.90
CA ASP A 288 4.86 -18.08 -20.75
C ASP A 288 3.60 -17.58 -20.01
N TYR A 289 3.15 -16.36 -20.31
CA TYR A 289 2.02 -15.77 -19.58
C TYR A 289 0.65 -16.14 -20.15
N ASP A 290 0.60 -16.52 -21.43
CA ASP A 290 -0.64 -16.85 -22.15
C ASP A 290 -0.83 -18.35 -22.43
N ASN A 291 0.06 -19.19 -21.87
CA ASN A 291 0.05 -20.65 -21.96
C ASN A 291 0.13 -21.16 -23.41
N ASP A 292 0.83 -20.46 -24.29
CA ASP A 292 1.04 -20.86 -25.67
C ASP A 292 2.28 -21.76 -25.87
N GLY A 293 3.14 -21.84 -24.85
CA GLY A 293 4.33 -22.68 -24.80
C GLY A 293 5.61 -21.98 -25.22
N ASP A 294 5.56 -20.69 -25.55
CA ASP A 294 6.71 -19.87 -25.93
C ASP A 294 7.10 -18.89 -24.80
N MET A 295 8.36 -18.47 -24.75
CA MET A 295 8.85 -17.58 -23.69
C MET A 295 8.50 -16.12 -23.99
N ASP A 296 7.76 -15.45 -23.09
CA ASP A 296 7.47 -14.02 -23.17
C ASP A 296 8.31 -13.18 -22.20
N TYR A 297 8.39 -11.87 -22.46
CA TYR A 297 9.12 -10.93 -21.61
C TYR A 297 8.28 -9.72 -21.23
N TYR A 298 8.28 -9.38 -19.95
CA TYR A 298 7.86 -8.07 -19.47
C TYR A 298 9.05 -7.33 -18.90
N TYR A 299 9.30 -6.11 -19.33
CA TYR A 299 10.34 -5.29 -18.70
C TYR A 299 9.83 -3.91 -18.34
N SER A 300 10.35 -3.44 -17.22
CA SER A 300 10.01 -2.16 -16.65
C SER A 300 10.86 -1.04 -17.21
N ASN A 301 10.35 0.19 -17.12
CA ASN A 301 10.88 1.37 -17.80
C ASN A 301 10.59 2.65 -16.99
N VAL A 302 11.26 3.76 -17.35
CA VAL A 302 10.78 5.11 -17.07
C VAL A 302 9.77 5.48 -18.16
N GLY A 303 8.47 5.43 -17.85
CA GLY A 303 7.40 5.62 -18.82
C GLY A 303 6.66 4.32 -19.08
N PRO A 304 6.19 4.06 -20.32
CA PRO A 304 5.38 2.87 -20.56
C PRO A 304 6.23 1.60 -20.45
N MET A 305 5.71 0.66 -19.67
CA MET A 305 6.25 -0.70 -19.59
C MET A 305 5.92 -1.46 -20.87
N GLU A 306 6.73 -2.47 -21.20
CA GLU A 306 6.53 -3.29 -22.40
C GLU A 306 6.32 -4.76 -22.04
N LEU A 307 5.39 -5.41 -22.76
CA LEU A 307 5.08 -6.83 -22.69
C LEU A 307 5.31 -7.38 -24.09
N LEU A 308 6.45 -8.02 -24.30
CA LEU A 308 6.84 -8.66 -25.54
C LEU A 308 6.27 -10.07 -25.55
N GLN A 309 5.17 -10.25 -26.29
CA GLN A 309 4.59 -11.55 -26.56
C GLN A 309 5.37 -12.22 -27.70
N ASN A 310 5.90 -13.42 -27.47
CA ASN A 310 6.53 -14.23 -28.50
C ASN A 310 5.46 -14.70 -29.51
N GLN A 311 5.79 -14.69 -30.80
CA GLN A 311 4.84 -15.07 -31.86
C GLN A 311 5.03 -16.51 -32.34
N GLY A 312 5.95 -17.27 -31.72
CA GLY A 312 6.29 -18.65 -32.08
C GLY A 312 7.09 -18.78 -33.37
N ASP A 313 7.56 -17.67 -33.94
CA ASP A 313 8.42 -17.63 -35.13
C ASP A 313 9.78 -16.98 -34.87
N GLY A 314 10.14 -16.81 -33.59
CA GLY A 314 11.36 -16.14 -33.13
C GLY A 314 11.28 -14.62 -33.14
N THR A 315 10.08 -14.04 -33.33
CA THR A 315 9.84 -12.59 -33.22
C THR A 315 8.86 -12.25 -32.09
N PHE A 316 8.94 -11.02 -31.61
CA PHE A 316 8.11 -10.48 -30.54
C PHE A 316 7.17 -9.38 -31.02
N LYS A 317 6.05 -9.24 -30.31
CA LYS A 317 5.11 -8.12 -30.44
C LYS A 317 4.89 -7.48 -29.07
N ASN A 318 5.12 -6.18 -28.97
CA ASN A 318 4.72 -5.43 -27.77
C ASN A 318 3.18 -5.31 -27.71
N VAL A 319 2.57 -5.93 -26.71
CA VAL A 319 1.13 -5.95 -26.44
C VAL A 319 0.75 -5.27 -25.13
N ALA A 320 1.66 -4.57 -24.46
CA ALA A 320 1.42 -4.04 -23.11
C ALA A 320 0.18 -3.15 -22.99
N LYS A 321 -0.12 -2.38 -24.03
CA LYS A 321 -1.26 -1.46 -24.03
C LYS A 321 -2.57 -2.21 -24.21
N GLU A 322 -2.60 -3.17 -25.13
CA GLU A 322 -3.74 -4.06 -25.36
C GLU A 322 -4.01 -4.94 -24.13
N ALA A 323 -2.95 -5.41 -23.48
CA ALA A 323 -3.01 -6.24 -22.29
C ALA A 323 -3.34 -5.44 -21.01
N GLY A 324 -3.22 -4.11 -21.01
CA GLY A 324 -3.55 -3.26 -19.85
C GLY A 324 -2.43 -3.08 -18.81
N VAL A 325 -1.19 -3.43 -19.17
CA VAL A 325 -0.01 -3.44 -18.27
C VAL A 325 1.06 -2.41 -18.67
N ASN A 326 0.73 -1.47 -19.56
CA ASN A 326 1.68 -0.51 -20.13
C ASN A 326 2.06 0.66 -19.21
N PHE A 327 1.44 0.81 -18.04
CA PHE A 327 1.72 1.81 -16.98
C PHE A 327 2.51 3.08 -17.40
N PRO A 328 1.92 3.99 -18.21
CA PRO A 328 2.64 5.00 -19.00
C PRO A 328 3.30 6.14 -18.22
N ARG A 329 3.03 6.26 -16.92
CA ARG A 329 3.56 7.31 -16.04
C ARG A 329 4.37 6.75 -14.87
N GLY A 330 4.60 5.44 -14.83
CA GLY A 330 5.37 4.81 -13.78
C GLY A 330 6.86 4.82 -14.03
N ILE A 331 7.61 4.65 -12.95
CA ILE A 331 9.02 4.25 -12.98
C ILE A 331 9.07 2.86 -12.38
N GLY A 332 9.07 1.85 -13.24
CA GLY A 332 9.04 0.46 -12.82
C GLY A 332 10.44 -0.09 -12.59
N TRP A 333 10.56 -1.04 -11.67
CA TRP A 333 11.82 -1.69 -11.31
C TRP A 333 11.66 -3.21 -11.36
N GLY A 334 11.74 -3.93 -10.24
CA GLY A 334 11.50 -5.38 -10.18
C GLY A 334 10.16 -5.79 -10.82
N ALA A 335 10.17 -6.84 -11.62
CA ALA A 335 8.99 -7.37 -12.30
C ALA A 335 9.00 -8.90 -12.24
N ILE A 336 7.84 -9.52 -12.01
CA ILE A 336 7.71 -10.97 -11.80
C ILE A 336 6.43 -11.49 -12.46
N PHE A 337 6.53 -12.61 -13.17
CA PHE A 337 5.39 -13.45 -13.49
C PHE A 337 5.18 -14.53 -12.41
N LEU A 338 3.96 -14.65 -11.88
CA LEU A 338 3.57 -15.62 -10.85
C LEU A 338 2.08 -15.95 -10.96
N ASP A 339 1.62 -17.11 -10.52
CA ASP A 339 0.18 -17.40 -10.39
C ASP A 339 -0.23 -17.24 -8.92
N TYR A 340 -0.73 -16.05 -8.53
CA TYR A 340 -0.96 -15.76 -7.11
C TYR A 340 -2.28 -16.34 -6.60
N ASP A 341 -3.25 -16.60 -7.48
CA ASP A 341 -4.58 -17.11 -7.08
C ASP A 341 -4.81 -18.59 -7.44
N ASN A 342 -3.79 -19.26 -7.98
CA ASN A 342 -3.75 -20.64 -8.40
C ASN A 342 -4.82 -20.99 -9.46
N ASP A 343 -5.17 -20.05 -10.34
CA ASP A 343 -6.15 -20.27 -11.42
C ASP A 343 -5.56 -20.86 -12.70
N GLY A 344 -4.24 -21.00 -12.78
CA GLY A 344 -3.50 -21.61 -13.89
C GLY A 344 -2.99 -20.62 -14.93
N TRP A 345 -3.08 -19.32 -14.66
CA TRP A 345 -2.56 -18.25 -15.51
C TRP A 345 -1.55 -17.40 -14.75
N ARG A 346 -0.43 -17.06 -15.38
CA ARG A 346 0.58 -16.22 -14.74
C ARG A 346 0.11 -14.76 -14.72
N ASP A 347 -0.09 -14.27 -13.50
CA ASP A 347 -0.26 -12.87 -13.12
C ASP A 347 1.08 -12.13 -13.18
N LEU A 348 1.04 -10.80 -13.01
CA LEU A 348 2.21 -9.93 -13.09
C LEU A 348 2.31 -9.01 -11.87
N TYR A 349 3.47 -9.00 -11.21
CA TYR A 349 3.81 -8.01 -10.20
C TYR A 349 4.85 -7.03 -10.74
N LEU A 350 4.70 -5.74 -10.40
CA LEU A 350 5.64 -4.67 -10.75
C LEU A 350 5.92 -3.80 -9.52
N ALA A 351 7.19 -3.77 -9.11
CA ALA A 351 7.72 -2.81 -8.15
C ALA A 351 7.87 -1.43 -8.80
N VAL A 352 7.47 -0.37 -8.09
CA VAL A 352 7.48 1.01 -8.59
C VAL A 352 8.19 1.92 -7.60
N ALA A 353 9.10 2.76 -8.10
CA ALA A 353 9.79 3.77 -7.31
C ALA A 353 10.12 5.00 -8.15
N ASP A 354 9.59 6.16 -7.78
CA ASP A 354 10.00 7.43 -8.38
C ASP A 354 11.31 7.91 -7.75
N THR A 355 12.42 7.64 -8.43
CA THR A 355 13.77 8.05 -8.01
C THR A 355 14.18 9.42 -8.54
N THR A 356 13.25 10.14 -9.19
CA THR A 356 13.49 11.50 -9.72
C THR A 356 12.97 12.56 -8.73
N ASP A 357 13.43 13.82 -8.82
CA ASP A 357 12.93 14.94 -7.97
C ASP A 357 11.42 15.23 -8.15
N HIS A 358 10.72 14.44 -8.98
CA HIS A 358 9.29 14.49 -9.18
C HIS A 358 8.59 13.67 -8.08
N LYS A 359 7.75 14.35 -7.30
CA LYS A 359 6.91 13.74 -6.26
C LYS A 359 5.69 12.97 -6.80
N ASP A 360 5.85 11.98 -7.67
CA ASP A 360 4.74 11.10 -8.06
C ASP A 360 5.03 9.65 -7.64
N ILE A 361 4.64 9.29 -6.42
CA ILE A 361 4.73 7.91 -5.95
C ILE A 361 3.61 7.11 -6.61
N GLY A 362 3.91 6.45 -7.73
CA GLY A 362 3.04 5.39 -8.25
C GLY A 362 3.09 4.18 -7.31
N ALA A 363 1.95 3.56 -7.01
CA ALA A 363 1.95 2.33 -6.23
C ALA A 363 2.58 1.18 -7.02
N ASN A 364 3.15 0.24 -6.28
CA ASN A 364 3.41 -1.11 -6.76
C ASN A 364 2.14 -1.70 -7.40
N GLN A 365 2.30 -2.50 -8.45
CA GLN A 365 1.17 -3.06 -9.19
C GLN A 365 1.13 -4.58 -9.06
N LEU A 366 -0.05 -5.12 -8.79
CA LEU A 366 -0.35 -6.54 -8.98
C LEU A 366 -1.47 -6.63 -10.02
N PHE A 367 -1.20 -7.35 -11.11
CA PHE A 367 -2.09 -7.51 -12.23
C PHE A 367 -2.53 -8.97 -12.33
N ARG A 368 -3.83 -9.21 -12.19
CA ARG A 368 -4.42 -10.53 -12.44
C ARG A 368 -4.56 -10.77 -13.94
N ASN A 369 -4.10 -11.92 -14.42
CA ASN A 369 -4.33 -12.37 -15.79
C ASN A 369 -5.78 -12.83 -15.98
N ASN A 370 -6.46 -12.31 -17.01
CA ASN A 370 -7.86 -12.63 -17.28
C ASN A 370 -8.07 -13.88 -18.16
N ALA A 371 -6.99 -14.58 -18.53
CA ALA A 371 -7.00 -15.74 -19.42
C ALA A 371 -7.46 -15.45 -20.86
N ASP A 372 -7.38 -14.18 -21.30
CA ASP A 372 -7.78 -13.73 -22.63
C ASP A 372 -6.75 -12.79 -23.29
N GLY A 373 -5.52 -12.78 -22.77
CA GLY A 373 -4.45 -11.88 -23.19
C GLY A 373 -4.50 -10.49 -22.54
N THR A 374 -5.45 -10.24 -21.64
CA THR A 374 -5.55 -8.99 -20.87
C THR A 374 -5.35 -9.22 -19.37
N PHE A 375 -5.02 -8.14 -18.66
CA PHE A 375 -4.87 -8.12 -17.22
C PHE A 375 -5.82 -7.11 -16.58
N THR A 376 -6.24 -7.40 -15.35
CA THR A 376 -6.96 -6.48 -14.47
C THR A 376 -6.11 -6.21 -13.23
N PRO A 377 -5.96 -4.97 -12.76
CA PRO A 377 -5.37 -4.73 -11.44
C PRO A 377 -6.08 -5.58 -10.37
N ALA A 378 -5.30 -6.31 -9.57
CA ALA A 378 -5.83 -7.19 -8.54
C ALA A 378 -6.71 -6.40 -7.54
N ALA A 379 -7.69 -7.07 -6.96
CA ALA A 379 -8.76 -6.45 -6.17
C ALA A 379 -8.25 -5.54 -5.04
N CYS A 380 -9.04 -4.51 -4.73
CA CYS A 380 -8.82 -3.62 -3.60
C CYS A 380 -8.74 -4.40 -2.29
N ARG A 381 -7.67 -4.15 -1.52
CA ARG A 381 -7.11 -4.96 -0.39
C ARG A 381 -5.98 -5.90 -0.83
N ASN A 382 -4.86 -5.32 -1.24
CA ASN A 382 -3.59 -6.02 -1.43
C ASN A 382 -2.47 -5.15 -0.84
N GLU A 383 -1.80 -5.62 0.21
CA GLU A 383 -0.76 -4.83 0.88
C GLU A 383 0.56 -4.79 0.11
N ALA A 384 0.78 -5.72 -0.84
CA ALA A 384 1.97 -5.72 -1.71
C ALA A 384 1.91 -4.67 -2.84
N ALA A 385 0.73 -4.10 -3.12
CA ALA A 385 0.49 -3.07 -4.14
C ALA A 385 0.35 -1.67 -3.49
N ASP A 386 1.27 -1.34 -2.59
CA ASP A 386 1.30 -0.08 -1.83
C ASP A 386 2.18 1.01 -2.49
N VAL A 387 2.31 2.17 -1.83
CA VAL A 387 3.14 3.30 -2.26
C VAL A 387 4.61 3.21 -1.91
N ARG A 388 5.07 2.16 -1.26
CA ARG A 388 6.47 2.15 -0.86
C ARG A 388 7.33 2.12 -2.11
N MET A 389 8.33 3.00 -2.14
CA MET A 389 9.27 3.08 -3.27
C MET A 389 10.06 1.78 -3.34
N SER A 390 9.63 0.89 -4.23
CA SER A 390 10.13 -0.47 -4.32
C SER A 390 10.96 -0.65 -5.58
N ILE A 391 12.12 -1.27 -5.43
CA ILE A 391 13.09 -1.41 -6.53
C ILE A 391 13.45 -2.86 -6.86
N SER A 392 13.12 -3.80 -5.98
CA SER A 392 13.32 -5.23 -6.21
C SER A 392 12.14 -6.01 -5.66
N ALA A 393 11.90 -7.16 -6.27
CA ALA A 393 10.94 -8.12 -5.80
C ALA A 393 11.43 -9.52 -6.15
N ALA A 394 11.16 -10.47 -5.25
CA ALA A 394 11.36 -11.90 -5.49
C ALA A 394 10.21 -12.72 -4.90
N TYR A 395 9.93 -13.90 -5.44
CA TYR A 395 8.87 -14.78 -4.98
C TYR A 395 9.37 -16.12 -4.44
N ALA A 396 8.64 -16.68 -3.47
CA ALA A 396 8.81 -18.03 -2.92
C ALA A 396 7.55 -18.46 -2.17
N ASP A 397 7.27 -19.76 -2.05
CA ASP A 397 6.31 -20.30 -1.06
C ASP A 397 7.06 -20.64 0.23
N TYR A 398 7.37 -19.61 1.04
CA TYR A 398 8.33 -19.76 2.15
C TYR A 398 7.80 -20.63 3.30
N ASN A 399 6.50 -20.88 3.33
CA ASN A 399 5.82 -21.60 4.40
C ASN A 399 5.16 -22.92 3.92
N HIS A 400 5.37 -23.30 2.67
CA HIS A 400 4.88 -24.53 2.03
C HIS A 400 3.36 -24.71 2.09
N ASP A 401 2.60 -23.63 2.02
CA ASP A 401 1.14 -23.69 2.02
C ASP A 401 0.52 -23.72 0.62
N GLY A 402 1.36 -23.58 -0.42
CA GLY A 402 0.99 -23.64 -1.82
C GLY A 402 0.57 -22.33 -2.44
N TRP A 403 0.69 -21.24 -1.69
CA TRP A 403 0.38 -19.90 -2.15
C TRP A 403 1.68 -19.12 -2.19
N VAL A 404 2.11 -18.76 -3.40
CA VAL A 404 3.38 -18.06 -3.60
C VAL A 404 3.32 -16.71 -2.88
N ASP A 405 4.34 -16.44 -2.07
CA ASP A 405 4.54 -15.23 -1.27
C ASP A 405 5.55 -14.29 -1.97
N LEU A 406 5.61 -13.03 -1.54
CA LEU A 406 6.48 -12.01 -2.12
C LEU A 406 7.40 -11.39 -1.06
N LEU A 407 8.67 -11.17 -1.40
CA LEU A 407 9.53 -10.22 -0.70
C LEU A 407 9.82 -9.04 -1.61
N VAL A 408 9.63 -7.82 -1.09
CA VAL A 408 9.81 -6.57 -1.82
C VAL A 408 10.84 -5.70 -1.10
N GLY A 409 11.82 -5.19 -1.85
CA GLY A 409 12.86 -4.29 -1.36
C GLY A 409 12.49 -2.82 -1.57
N ASN A 410 12.33 -2.08 -0.47
CA ASN A 410 11.90 -0.69 -0.45
C ASN A 410 13.05 0.26 -0.09
N LEU A 411 13.21 1.34 -0.85
CA LEU A 411 14.31 2.31 -0.73
C LEU A 411 14.37 3.04 0.62
N ASP A 412 13.21 3.35 1.22
CA ASP A 412 13.14 4.17 2.44
C ASP A 412 12.75 3.34 3.68
N GLU A 413 12.34 2.08 3.48
CA GLU A 413 11.67 1.27 4.49
C GLU A 413 12.24 -0.15 4.64
N GLY A 414 13.27 -0.50 3.86
CA GLY A 414 13.89 -1.82 3.84
C GLY A 414 12.96 -2.87 3.20
N TYR A 415 13.01 -4.10 3.68
CA TYR A 415 12.28 -5.21 3.06
C TYR A 415 10.88 -5.42 3.67
N ARG A 416 9.95 -5.88 2.84
CA ARG A 416 8.60 -6.30 3.25
C ARG A 416 8.30 -7.71 2.75
N LEU A 417 7.99 -8.62 3.67
CA LEU A 417 7.53 -9.98 3.39
C LEU A 417 6.00 -10.00 3.39
N TYR A 418 5.44 -10.31 2.24
CA TYR A 418 4.02 -10.35 1.98
C TYR A 418 3.57 -11.79 1.84
N LYS A 419 2.78 -12.27 2.81
CA LYS A 419 2.18 -13.59 2.76
C LYS A 419 0.90 -13.57 1.94
N ASN A 420 0.77 -14.51 1.00
CA ASN A 420 -0.44 -14.72 0.23
C ASN A 420 -1.52 -15.39 1.09
N GLN A 421 -2.70 -14.76 1.18
CA GLN A 421 -3.81 -15.23 2.01
C GLN A 421 -4.95 -15.86 1.21
N GLN A 422 -4.81 -15.99 -0.12
CA GLN A 422 -5.83 -16.57 -0.98
C GLN A 422 -6.20 -18.01 -0.57
N GLY A 423 -5.30 -18.78 0.04
CA GLY A 423 -5.63 -20.11 0.57
C GLY A 423 -6.75 -20.14 1.61
N GLN A 424 -7.01 -19.02 2.27
CA GLN A 424 -8.05 -18.88 3.28
C GLN A 424 -9.45 -18.73 2.68
N THR A 425 -9.53 -18.17 1.46
CA THR A 425 -10.79 -17.79 0.78
C THR A 425 -11.04 -18.61 -0.47
N SER A 426 -9.98 -18.92 -1.22
CA SER A 426 -10.01 -19.66 -2.46
C SER A 426 -10.21 -21.18 -2.24
N ALA A 427 -10.78 -21.79 -3.26
CA ALA A 427 -10.93 -23.24 -3.38
C ALA A 427 -10.11 -23.78 -4.56
N ASN A 428 -9.17 -23.00 -5.08
CA ASN A 428 -8.25 -23.44 -6.10
C ASN A 428 -7.22 -24.43 -5.51
N HIS A 429 -6.68 -25.24 -6.40
CA HIS A 429 -5.73 -26.31 -6.14
C HIS A 429 -4.39 -25.98 -6.81
N TRP A 430 -3.30 -26.57 -6.33
CA TRP A 430 -1.95 -26.20 -6.77
C TRP A 430 -1.02 -27.40 -6.84
N LEU A 431 0.13 -27.24 -7.50
CA LEU A 431 1.28 -28.15 -7.51
C LEU A 431 2.57 -27.34 -7.44
N ALA A 432 3.51 -27.74 -6.60
CA ALA A 432 4.89 -27.23 -6.63
C ALA A 432 5.86 -28.37 -6.97
N ILE A 433 6.82 -28.14 -7.86
CA ILE A 433 7.77 -29.15 -8.35
C ILE A 433 9.19 -28.58 -8.29
N GLN A 434 10.02 -29.15 -7.42
CA GLN A 434 11.46 -28.92 -7.38
C GLN A 434 12.17 -29.93 -8.28
N LEU A 435 12.99 -29.45 -9.21
CA LEU A 435 13.89 -30.29 -9.99
C LEU A 435 15.27 -30.33 -9.34
N ILE A 436 15.94 -31.47 -9.43
CA ILE A 436 17.32 -31.65 -8.97
C ILE A 436 18.10 -32.32 -10.10
N GLY A 437 19.07 -31.60 -10.65
CA GLY A 437 19.93 -32.14 -11.71
C GLY A 437 20.93 -33.18 -11.20
N ALA A 438 21.47 -33.92 -12.17
CA ALA A 438 22.56 -34.86 -11.98
C ALA A 438 23.16 -35.23 -13.34
N GLY A 439 24.44 -35.62 -13.37
CA GLY A 439 25.09 -36.09 -14.59
C GLY A 439 25.26 -34.95 -15.60
N PRO A 440 24.66 -35.02 -16.81
CA PRO A 440 24.76 -33.97 -17.83
C PRO A 440 23.86 -32.76 -17.55
N VAL A 441 23.03 -32.80 -16.51
CA VAL A 441 22.13 -31.71 -16.12
C VAL A 441 22.71 -31.03 -14.89
N ASN A 442 22.95 -29.72 -14.97
CA ASN A 442 23.40 -28.90 -13.85
C ASN A 442 22.51 -29.09 -12.61
N ARG A 443 23.10 -29.04 -11.42
CA ARG A 443 22.46 -29.48 -10.18
C ARG A 443 21.17 -28.73 -9.85
N ASP A 444 21.08 -27.48 -10.26
CA ASP A 444 19.92 -26.61 -10.11
C ASP A 444 18.85 -26.78 -11.18
N ALA A 445 19.12 -27.63 -12.18
CA ALA A 445 18.27 -27.92 -13.33
C ALA A 445 17.86 -26.67 -14.13
N VAL A 446 18.68 -25.62 -14.11
CA VAL A 446 18.48 -24.40 -14.90
C VAL A 446 18.39 -24.77 -16.39
N GLY A 447 17.39 -24.22 -17.08
CA GLY A 447 17.05 -24.55 -18.47
C GLY A 447 16.13 -25.77 -18.65
N ALA A 448 15.84 -26.53 -17.59
CA ALA A 448 14.81 -27.56 -17.67
C ALA A 448 13.39 -26.94 -17.69
N ARG A 449 12.48 -27.57 -18.42
CA ARG A 449 11.07 -27.16 -18.55
C ARG A 449 10.12 -28.16 -17.94
N VAL A 450 9.15 -27.65 -17.19
CA VAL A 450 8.05 -28.41 -16.62
C VAL A 450 6.75 -27.98 -17.28
N TYR A 451 6.03 -28.96 -17.81
CA TYR A 451 4.71 -28.79 -18.39
C TYR A 451 3.68 -29.46 -17.49
N VAL A 452 2.64 -28.73 -17.10
CA VAL A 452 1.56 -29.24 -16.27
C VAL A 452 0.24 -29.08 -17.00
N THR A 453 -0.41 -30.22 -17.29
CA THR A 453 -1.71 -30.25 -17.96
C THR A 453 -2.81 -30.61 -16.97
N ALA A 454 -3.75 -29.68 -16.76
CA ALA A 454 -4.94 -29.87 -15.94
C ALA A 454 -6.12 -29.05 -16.51
N GLY A 455 -7.34 -29.60 -16.47
CA GLY A 455 -8.54 -28.86 -16.85
C GLY A 455 -8.61 -28.45 -18.33
N GLY A 456 -7.76 -29.03 -19.18
CA GLY A 456 -7.63 -28.66 -20.59
C GLY A 456 -6.62 -27.53 -20.86
N VAL A 457 -5.98 -26.97 -19.83
CA VAL A 457 -4.89 -25.99 -19.93
C VAL A 457 -3.57 -26.72 -19.75
N THR A 458 -2.54 -26.31 -20.49
CA THR A 458 -1.15 -26.75 -20.29
C THR A 458 -0.32 -25.52 -19.98
N GLN A 459 0.26 -25.49 -18.78
CA GLN A 459 1.20 -24.44 -18.38
C GLN A 459 2.63 -24.93 -18.66
N MET A 460 3.50 -24.03 -19.10
CA MET A 460 4.94 -24.27 -19.22
C MET A 460 5.69 -23.36 -18.24
N GLN A 461 6.67 -23.91 -17.52
CA GLN A 461 7.62 -23.13 -16.75
C GLN A 461 9.04 -23.65 -16.96
N GLU A 462 9.97 -22.73 -17.17
CA GLU A 462 11.40 -22.99 -17.27
C GLU A 462 12.08 -22.64 -15.95
N VAL A 463 13.04 -23.46 -15.52
CA VAL A 463 13.86 -23.15 -14.35
C VAL A 463 14.85 -22.05 -14.73
N ILE A 464 14.59 -20.83 -14.24
CA ILE A 464 15.38 -19.63 -14.51
C ILE A 464 16.02 -19.16 -13.21
N LEU A 465 17.33 -18.90 -13.24
CA LEU A 465 18.09 -18.37 -12.10
C LEU A 465 18.67 -17.00 -12.48
N GLY A 466 18.02 -15.94 -11.99
CA GLY A 466 18.33 -14.55 -12.37
C GLY A 466 17.23 -13.95 -13.24
N SER A 467 16.10 -13.62 -12.59
CA SER A 467 14.96 -12.93 -13.18
C SER A 467 14.38 -11.97 -12.13
N SER A 468 13.93 -10.78 -12.56
CA SER A 468 13.76 -9.57 -11.74
C SER A 468 15.10 -8.91 -11.34
N VAL A 469 15.14 -7.57 -11.36
CA VAL A 469 16.38 -6.82 -11.08
C VAL A 469 16.83 -7.02 -9.63
N MET A 470 18.13 -7.25 -9.43
CA MET A 470 18.78 -7.46 -8.12
C MET A 470 18.27 -8.66 -7.30
N ALA A 471 17.43 -9.52 -7.87
CA ALA A 471 16.65 -10.50 -7.13
C ALA A 471 16.83 -11.95 -7.66
N GLY A 472 16.88 -12.91 -6.74
CA GLY A 472 16.82 -14.35 -7.00
C GLY A 472 15.59 -15.00 -6.38
N ASN A 473 14.76 -15.62 -7.22
CA ASN A 473 13.52 -16.33 -6.85
C ASN A 473 13.79 -17.76 -6.34
N ASP A 474 12.81 -18.40 -5.69
CA ASP A 474 12.83 -19.86 -5.50
C ASP A 474 12.85 -20.56 -6.88
N LEU A 475 13.64 -21.63 -7.01
CA LEU A 475 13.74 -22.45 -8.22
C LEU A 475 12.64 -23.51 -8.33
N ALA A 476 11.85 -23.72 -7.29
CA ALA A 476 10.66 -24.56 -7.41
C ALA A 476 9.64 -23.94 -8.39
N GLN A 477 9.04 -24.80 -9.21
CA GLN A 477 8.05 -24.38 -10.20
C GLN A 477 6.64 -24.53 -9.62
N TYR A 478 5.83 -23.49 -9.71
CA TYR A 478 4.53 -23.38 -9.04
C TYR A 478 3.38 -23.29 -10.04
N PHE A 479 2.45 -24.24 -9.98
CA PHE A 479 1.36 -24.36 -10.95
C PHE A 479 0.00 -24.31 -10.25
N GLY A 480 -0.84 -23.35 -10.64
CA GLY A 480 -2.26 -23.35 -10.30
C GLY A 480 -3.03 -24.38 -11.11
N LEU A 481 -3.90 -25.14 -10.47
CA LEU A 481 -4.73 -26.16 -11.11
C LEU A 481 -6.20 -25.76 -11.17
N GLY A 482 -6.55 -24.55 -10.73
CA GLY A 482 -7.93 -24.12 -10.60
C GLY A 482 -8.73 -25.12 -9.76
N LYS A 483 -9.76 -25.75 -10.36
CA LYS A 483 -10.62 -26.73 -9.65
C LYS A 483 -10.15 -28.17 -9.73
N GLU A 484 -9.09 -28.46 -10.47
CA GLU A 484 -8.61 -29.81 -10.70
C GLU A 484 -7.81 -30.35 -9.52
N ARG A 485 -7.94 -31.65 -9.26
CA ARG A 485 -7.30 -32.32 -8.11
C ARG A 485 -6.09 -33.17 -8.47
N SER A 486 -5.77 -33.21 -9.76
CA SER A 486 -4.64 -33.92 -10.30
C SER A 486 -4.26 -33.37 -11.66
N ALA A 487 -3.00 -33.50 -12.03
CA ALA A 487 -2.47 -33.09 -13.33
C ALA A 487 -1.62 -34.19 -13.97
N GLN A 488 -1.34 -34.03 -15.26
CA GLN A 488 -0.21 -34.69 -15.91
C GLN A 488 0.99 -33.75 -15.84
N VAL A 489 2.16 -34.29 -15.48
CA VAL A 489 3.43 -33.55 -15.47
C VAL A 489 4.32 -34.13 -16.56
N ARG A 490 4.87 -33.28 -17.43
CA ARG A 490 5.96 -33.62 -18.36
C ARG A 490 7.17 -32.74 -18.03
N ILE A 491 8.34 -33.34 -17.94
CA ILE A 491 9.60 -32.64 -17.68
C ILE A 491 10.49 -32.85 -18.90
N ARG A 492 11.00 -31.76 -19.48
CA ARG A 492 12.09 -31.75 -20.46
C ARG A 492 13.33 -31.21 -19.75
N TRP A 493 14.33 -32.05 -19.54
CA TRP A 493 15.59 -31.66 -18.92
C TRP A 493 16.45 -30.85 -19.92
N SER A 494 17.48 -30.13 -19.43
CA SER A 494 18.35 -29.31 -20.26
C SER A 494 19.08 -30.11 -21.34
N ASP A 495 19.42 -31.37 -21.07
CA ASP A 495 20.01 -32.30 -22.06
C ASP A 495 19.02 -32.79 -23.14
N GLY A 496 17.76 -32.31 -23.10
CA GLY A 496 16.69 -32.67 -24.02
C GLY A 496 15.97 -33.98 -23.69
N THR A 497 16.35 -34.70 -22.64
CA THR A 497 15.61 -35.89 -22.21
C THR A 497 14.25 -35.53 -21.65
N GLU A 498 13.24 -36.36 -21.93
CA GLU A 498 11.87 -36.12 -21.46
C GLU A 498 11.33 -37.27 -20.61
N GLN A 499 10.49 -36.91 -19.65
CA GLN A 499 9.70 -37.87 -18.89
C GLN A 499 8.28 -37.36 -18.61
N VAL A 500 7.31 -38.27 -18.64
CA VAL A 500 5.89 -37.97 -18.40
C VAL A 500 5.39 -38.77 -17.21
N ILE A 501 4.78 -38.06 -16.25
CA ILE A 501 4.26 -38.62 -15.00
C ILE A 501 2.75 -38.33 -14.95
N PRO A 502 1.90 -39.36 -15.16
CA PRO A 502 0.45 -39.17 -15.16
C PRO A 502 -0.12 -39.13 -13.73
N ASN A 503 -1.26 -38.45 -13.57
CA ASN A 503 -2.07 -38.47 -12.34
C ASN A 503 -1.35 -37.98 -11.07
N VAL A 504 -0.55 -36.92 -11.19
CA VAL A 504 0.10 -36.27 -10.04
C VAL A 504 -0.96 -35.55 -9.22
N ARG A 505 -1.01 -35.85 -7.92
CA ARG A 505 -2.06 -35.34 -7.02
C ARG A 505 -1.75 -33.91 -6.59
N ALA A 506 -2.77 -33.04 -6.68
CA ALA A 506 -2.75 -31.63 -6.26
C ALA A 506 -2.56 -31.43 -4.75
N ASP A 507 -2.39 -30.17 -4.37
CA ASP A 507 -2.20 -29.64 -3.00
C ASP A 507 -0.93 -30.18 -2.35
N ARG A 508 0.14 -30.29 -3.14
CA ARG A 508 1.39 -30.96 -2.77
C ARG A 508 2.60 -30.31 -3.44
N ARG A 509 3.68 -30.23 -2.67
CA ARG A 509 5.05 -30.00 -3.16
C ARG A 509 5.71 -31.35 -3.45
N TYR A 510 6.45 -31.43 -4.53
CA TYR A 510 7.22 -32.60 -4.94
C TYR A 510 8.65 -32.21 -5.28
N GLN A 511 9.57 -33.16 -5.15
CA GLN A 511 10.90 -33.10 -5.75
C GLN A 511 11.11 -34.27 -6.70
N ILE A 512 11.96 -34.10 -7.70
CA ILE A 512 12.44 -35.18 -8.55
C ILE A 512 13.88 -34.93 -8.99
N GLN A 513 14.70 -35.97 -8.87
CA GLN A 513 16.07 -35.93 -9.36
C GLN A 513 16.16 -36.51 -10.77
N TYR A 514 17.02 -35.95 -11.61
CA TYR A 514 17.32 -36.47 -12.95
C TYR A 514 17.63 -37.97 -12.92
N GLY A 515 17.01 -38.72 -13.83
CA GLY A 515 17.11 -40.17 -13.93
C GLY A 515 16.15 -40.96 -13.02
N GLU A 516 15.46 -40.31 -12.07
CA GLU A 516 14.38 -40.96 -11.32
C GLU A 516 13.05 -40.98 -12.07
N THR A 517 12.24 -42.01 -11.82
CA THR A 517 10.98 -42.23 -12.54
C THR A 517 9.74 -41.73 -11.79
N ALA A 518 9.89 -41.24 -10.55
CA ALA A 518 8.76 -40.85 -9.70
C ALA A 518 9.05 -39.57 -8.90
N LEU A 519 8.03 -38.72 -8.80
CA LEU A 519 8.02 -37.55 -7.92
C LEU A 519 7.96 -37.99 -6.45
N GLN A 520 8.83 -37.41 -5.62
CA GLN A 520 8.85 -37.63 -4.18
C GLN A 520 8.12 -36.47 -3.47
N PRO A 521 7.09 -36.74 -2.65
CA PRO A 521 6.35 -35.68 -1.97
C PRO A 521 7.18 -35.04 -0.85
N ILE A 522 7.15 -33.71 -0.78
CA ILE A 522 7.68 -32.90 0.34
C ILE A 522 6.50 -32.55 1.28
N PRO A 523 6.68 -32.54 2.61
CA PRO A 523 5.64 -32.09 3.54
C PRO A 523 5.13 -30.68 3.23
N THR A 524 3.81 -30.48 3.32
CA THR A 524 3.14 -29.18 3.14
C THR A 524 2.48 -28.71 4.43
N THR A 525 2.34 -27.40 4.57
CA THR A 525 1.66 -26.76 5.69
C THR A 525 0.18 -26.59 5.35
N PRO A 526 -0.76 -27.16 6.13
CA PRO A 526 -2.18 -26.99 5.86
C PRO A 526 -2.64 -25.54 6.07
N VAL A 527 -3.28 -24.93 5.08
CA VAL A 527 -3.94 -23.63 5.26
C VAL A 527 -5.19 -23.78 6.13
N ALA A 528 -5.26 -23.03 7.23
CA ALA A 528 -6.48 -22.93 8.03
C ALA A 528 -7.51 -22.08 7.28
N LYS A 529 -8.52 -22.71 6.67
CA LYS A 529 -9.64 -21.98 6.05
C LYS A 529 -10.42 -21.21 7.12
N ILE A 530 -10.81 -19.97 6.82
CA ILE A 530 -11.76 -19.23 7.64
C ILE A 530 -13.06 -20.06 7.65
N GLY A 531 -13.32 -20.73 8.77
CA GLY A 531 -14.48 -21.59 8.89
C GLY A 531 -15.74 -20.75 8.70
N LYS A 532 -16.64 -21.16 7.81
CA LYS A 532 -18.03 -20.67 7.87
C LYS A 532 -18.50 -20.90 9.31
N PRO A 533 -19.01 -19.89 10.03
CA PRO A 533 -19.43 -20.07 11.41
C PRO A 533 -20.36 -21.29 11.48
N SER A 534 -19.99 -22.27 12.31
CA SER A 534 -20.69 -23.55 12.27
C SER A 534 -22.17 -23.36 12.62
N PHE A 535 -23.05 -24.09 11.95
CA PHE A 535 -24.49 -24.11 12.27
C PHE A 535 -24.75 -24.45 13.75
N LEU A 536 -23.83 -25.19 14.39
CA LEU A 536 -23.84 -25.54 15.81
C LEU A 536 -23.38 -24.39 16.73
N ALA A 537 -22.41 -23.58 16.30
CA ALA A 537 -22.05 -22.33 16.99
C ALA A 537 -23.23 -21.36 16.95
N TYR A 538 -23.93 -21.25 15.81
CA TYR A 538 -25.16 -20.47 15.71
C TYR A 538 -26.35 -21.10 16.44
N LEU A 539 -26.48 -22.43 16.55
CA LEU A 539 -27.49 -23.07 17.39
C LEU A 539 -27.26 -22.83 18.88
N ARG A 540 -26.01 -22.70 19.33
CA ARG A 540 -25.69 -22.22 20.69
C ARG A 540 -26.09 -20.75 20.88
N THR A 541 -26.04 -19.94 19.83
CA THR A 541 -26.58 -18.57 19.83
C THR A 541 -28.13 -18.56 19.76
N LEU A 542 -28.75 -19.46 18.99
CA LEU A 542 -30.21 -19.56 18.81
C LEU A 542 -30.92 -20.24 19.97
N THR A 543 -30.25 -21.09 20.75
CA THR A 543 -30.83 -21.65 21.98
C THR A 543 -30.85 -20.64 23.13
N ASN A 544 -30.18 -19.50 22.98
CA ASN A 544 -30.42 -18.28 23.78
C ASN A 544 -31.52 -17.37 23.19
N TYR A 545 -32.08 -17.72 22.01
CA TYR A 545 -33.14 -16.98 21.33
C TYR A 545 -34.46 -17.76 21.31
N GLN A 546 -34.98 -18.04 22.50
CA GLN A 546 -36.43 -18.00 22.71
C GLN A 546 -36.72 -17.02 23.83
N LEU A 547 -36.76 -15.74 23.48
CA LEU A 547 -37.27 -14.70 24.38
C LEU A 547 -38.32 -13.86 23.66
N PRO A 548 -39.34 -13.37 24.38
CA PRO A 548 -40.60 -12.93 23.79
C PRO A 548 -40.42 -11.70 22.89
N PHE A 549 -41.29 -11.56 21.88
CA PHE A 549 -41.54 -10.28 21.23
C PHE A 549 -41.89 -9.24 22.30
N THR A 550 -41.08 -8.20 22.43
CA THR A 550 -41.36 -7.04 23.28
C THR A 550 -41.85 -5.89 22.42
N THR A 551 -42.92 -5.23 22.83
CA THR A 551 -43.44 -4.00 22.20
C THR A 551 -42.76 -2.74 22.75
N ASP A 552 -41.80 -2.89 23.67
CA ASP A 552 -41.06 -1.78 24.28
C ASP A 552 -39.99 -1.24 23.31
N PRO A 553 -40.09 0.02 22.84
CA PRO A 553 -39.13 0.63 21.93
C PRO A 553 -37.71 0.69 22.52
N ASP A 554 -37.56 0.90 23.81
CA ASP A 554 -36.25 1.02 24.45
C ASP A 554 -35.51 -0.32 24.48
N ALA A 555 -36.23 -1.40 24.79
CA ALA A 555 -35.69 -2.75 24.71
C ALA A 555 -35.35 -3.19 23.28
N GLN A 556 -36.05 -2.67 22.25
CA GLN A 556 -35.71 -2.93 20.85
C GLN A 556 -34.46 -2.16 20.42
N LEU A 557 -34.38 -0.88 20.77
CA LEU A 557 -33.24 -0.03 20.44
C LEU A 557 -31.97 -0.53 21.12
N ALA A 558 -32.02 -0.88 22.41
CA ALA A 558 -30.90 -1.45 23.14
C ALA A 558 -30.32 -2.69 22.44
N ARG A 559 -31.16 -3.59 21.92
CA ARG A 559 -30.70 -4.77 21.17
C ARG A 559 -30.00 -4.43 19.86
N LEU A 560 -30.48 -3.43 19.13
CA LEU A 560 -29.85 -2.98 17.89
C LEU A 560 -28.49 -2.32 18.16
N MET A 561 -28.42 -1.50 19.21
CA MET A 561 -27.17 -0.87 19.65
C MET A 561 -26.14 -1.88 20.16
N ASP A 562 -26.57 -2.88 20.95
CA ASP A 562 -25.71 -3.98 21.40
C ASP A 562 -25.14 -4.76 20.21
N LYS A 563 -25.97 -5.04 19.19
CA LYS A 563 -25.53 -5.70 17.96
C LYS A 563 -24.51 -4.85 17.20
N ALA A 564 -24.66 -3.53 17.21
CA ALA A 564 -23.75 -2.58 16.56
C ALA A 564 -22.51 -2.24 17.40
N GLY A 565 -22.34 -2.84 18.59
CA GLY A 565 -21.20 -2.59 19.47
C GLY A 565 -21.14 -1.17 20.03
N VAL A 566 -22.28 -0.49 20.15
CA VAL A 566 -22.34 0.88 20.67
C VAL A 566 -22.01 0.87 22.15
N GLN A 567 -20.98 1.62 22.53
CA GLN A 567 -20.57 1.81 23.91
C GLN A 567 -20.33 3.28 24.17
N LEU A 568 -20.53 3.73 25.41
CA LEU A 568 -20.09 5.05 25.83
C LEU A 568 -18.56 5.13 25.69
N PRO A 569 -18.02 6.07 24.91
CA PRO A 569 -16.58 6.22 24.78
C PRO A 569 -16.00 6.72 26.13
N THR A 570 -14.74 6.39 26.43
CA THR A 570 -14.14 6.82 27.71
C THR A 570 -13.54 8.22 27.55
N PRO A 571 -14.05 9.26 28.24
CA PRO A 571 -13.53 10.61 28.07
C PRO A 571 -12.05 10.70 28.52
N PRO A 572 -11.24 11.53 27.86
CA PRO A 572 -9.86 11.75 28.27
C PRO A 572 -9.80 12.42 29.66
N PRO A 573 -8.73 12.19 30.43
CA PRO A 573 -8.51 12.95 31.65
C PRO A 573 -8.35 14.44 31.32
N PRO A 574 -8.84 15.37 32.17
CA PRO A 574 -8.65 16.80 31.97
C PRO A 574 -7.15 17.16 31.85
N PRO A 575 -6.73 17.87 30.80
CA PRO A 575 -5.33 18.25 30.64
C PRO A 575 -4.86 19.27 31.70
N PRO A 576 -3.54 19.39 31.94
CA PRO A 576 -3.00 20.34 32.91
C PRO A 576 -3.42 21.79 32.59
N PRO A 577 -3.91 22.60 33.57
CA PRO A 577 -4.41 23.95 33.30
C PRO A 577 -3.39 24.90 32.64
N ALA A 578 -2.11 24.78 32.99
CA ALA A 578 -1.05 25.59 32.37
C ALA A 578 -0.86 25.25 30.89
N LEU A 579 -0.99 23.97 30.53
CA LEU A 579 -0.90 23.48 29.17
C LEU A 579 -2.11 23.94 28.34
N VAL A 580 -3.32 23.86 28.91
CA VAL A 580 -4.56 24.38 28.30
C VAL A 580 -4.45 25.88 28.02
N LYS A 581 -3.91 26.66 28.97
CA LYS A 581 -3.75 28.11 28.80
C LYS A 581 -2.75 28.48 27.70
N LEU A 582 -1.65 27.73 27.58
CA LEU A 582 -0.72 27.88 26.46
C LEU A 582 -1.41 27.52 25.13
N GLY A 583 -2.17 26.42 25.10
CA GLY A 583 -2.94 26.01 23.93
C GLY A 583 -3.98 27.03 23.49
N GLU A 584 -4.76 27.59 24.42
CA GLU A 584 -5.73 28.67 24.17
C GLU A 584 -5.04 29.86 23.49
N ALA A 585 -3.91 30.29 24.04
CA ALA A 585 -3.15 31.40 23.49
C ALA A 585 -2.58 31.10 22.09
N LEU A 586 -2.27 29.85 21.76
CA LEU A 586 -1.76 29.48 20.44
C LEU A 586 -2.89 29.31 19.41
N PHE A 587 -4.00 28.70 19.80
CA PHE A 587 -5.16 28.43 18.95
C PHE A 587 -5.78 29.71 18.35
N TRP A 588 -5.80 30.78 19.14
CA TRP A 588 -6.42 32.06 18.78
C TRP A 588 -5.45 33.09 18.17
N ASP A 589 -4.14 32.85 18.22
CA ASP A 589 -3.15 33.86 17.86
C ASP A 589 -2.66 33.65 16.41
N PRO A 590 -2.88 34.62 15.51
CA PRO A 590 -2.43 34.50 14.13
C PRO A 590 -0.91 34.56 13.98
N ILE A 591 -0.14 34.76 15.07
CA ILE A 591 1.32 34.70 15.09
C ILE A 591 1.88 33.37 14.54
N LEU A 592 1.09 32.30 14.49
CA LEU A 592 1.48 31.01 13.92
C LEU A 592 1.40 30.94 12.38
N SER A 593 0.80 31.95 11.74
CA SER A 593 0.73 32.02 10.28
C SER A 593 1.85 32.86 9.68
N GLY A 594 2.21 32.58 8.42
CA GLY A 594 3.24 33.32 7.70
C GLY A 594 2.86 34.79 7.49
N ASN A 595 1.59 35.05 7.14
CA ASN A 595 1.10 36.40 6.89
C ASN A 595 0.58 37.10 8.17
N ARG A 596 0.52 36.39 9.31
CA ARG A 596 0.03 36.89 10.60
C ARG A 596 -1.43 37.38 10.55
N ASP A 597 -2.24 36.76 9.70
CA ASP A 597 -3.63 37.13 9.42
C ASP A 597 -4.65 36.00 9.65
N ILE A 598 -4.18 34.78 9.93
CA ILE A 598 -4.99 33.59 10.16
C ILE A 598 -4.48 32.79 11.36
N SER A 599 -5.41 32.20 12.11
CA SER A 599 -5.16 31.33 13.27
C SER A 599 -5.97 30.04 13.13
N CYS A 600 -5.79 29.07 14.05
CA CYS A 600 -6.64 27.87 14.09
C CYS A 600 -8.12 28.24 14.20
N ALA A 601 -8.45 29.22 15.06
CA ALA A 601 -9.81 29.71 15.28
C ALA A 601 -10.46 30.39 14.06
N THR A 602 -9.69 30.75 13.02
CA THR A 602 -10.25 31.32 11.79
C THR A 602 -11.02 30.27 11.00
N CYS A 603 -10.49 29.04 10.93
CA CYS A 603 -11.09 27.91 10.22
C CYS A 603 -11.87 26.97 11.15
N HIS A 604 -11.63 27.06 12.47
CA HIS A 604 -12.28 26.24 13.48
C HIS A 604 -12.93 27.13 14.54
N HIS A 605 -13.93 27.91 14.12
CA HIS A 605 -14.53 28.92 14.97
C HIS A 605 -15.63 28.31 15.86
N PRO A 606 -15.63 28.54 17.18
CA PRO A 606 -16.62 27.91 18.08
C PRO A 606 -18.08 28.22 17.73
N ASN A 607 -18.37 29.43 17.24
CA ASN A 607 -19.71 29.84 16.82
C ASN A 607 -20.17 29.25 15.46
N LEU A 608 -19.32 28.49 14.77
CA LEU A 608 -19.58 27.91 13.46
C LEU A 608 -19.44 26.38 13.50
N GLY A 609 -19.85 25.78 14.62
CA GLY A 609 -19.79 24.34 14.81
C GLY A 609 -18.35 23.80 14.90
N THR A 610 -17.37 24.64 15.26
CA THR A 610 -15.92 24.37 15.22
C THR A 610 -15.34 24.09 13.83
N GLY A 611 -16.11 24.39 12.77
CA GLY A 611 -15.61 24.58 11.41
C GLY A 611 -15.66 26.07 11.04
N ASP A 612 -15.75 26.36 9.74
CA ASP A 612 -15.84 27.71 9.20
C ASP A 612 -17.13 28.00 8.43
N ALA A 613 -18.09 27.06 8.46
CA ALA A 613 -19.37 27.14 7.73
C ALA A 613 -19.23 27.37 6.21
N LEU A 614 -18.08 27.05 5.63
CA LEU A 614 -17.83 27.06 4.18
C LEU A 614 -17.72 25.63 3.66
N SER A 615 -18.06 25.42 2.39
CA SER A 615 -17.84 24.10 1.77
C SER A 615 -16.34 23.77 1.71
N VAL A 616 -15.52 24.75 1.32
CA VAL A 616 -14.06 24.68 1.38
C VAL A 616 -13.51 26.01 1.90
N SER A 617 -12.45 25.96 2.70
CA SER A 617 -11.95 27.12 3.44
C SER A 617 -11.15 28.10 2.58
N ILE A 618 -11.02 29.34 3.06
CA ILE A 618 -10.14 30.37 2.48
C ILE A 618 -9.01 30.64 3.47
N GLY A 619 -7.76 30.35 3.09
CA GLY A 619 -6.57 30.49 3.94
C GLY A 619 -6.06 31.93 4.11
N THR A 620 -4.73 32.08 4.15
CA THR A 620 -4.05 33.39 4.23
C THR A 620 -4.57 34.38 3.17
N ASN A 621 -4.52 35.68 3.49
CA ASN A 621 -5.04 36.82 2.71
C ASN A 621 -6.57 36.89 2.55
N GLY A 622 -7.32 35.91 3.06
CA GLY A 622 -8.76 36.00 3.21
C GLY A 622 -9.17 36.90 4.40
N PHE A 623 -10.37 37.46 4.35
CA PHE A 623 -10.91 38.29 5.44
C PHE A 623 -12.39 38.02 5.68
N GLY A 624 -12.85 38.22 6.91
CA GLY A 624 -14.21 37.88 7.35
C GLY A 624 -14.31 36.47 7.94
N LEU A 625 -15.50 36.12 8.42
CA LEU A 625 -15.79 34.89 9.15
C LEU A 625 -17.05 34.22 8.60
N GLY A 626 -17.06 32.89 8.58
CA GLY A 626 -18.22 32.13 8.12
C GLY A 626 -18.51 32.37 6.63
N GLN A 627 -19.79 32.34 6.30
CA GLN A 627 -20.30 32.67 4.96
C GLN A 627 -19.96 34.10 4.50
N GLN A 628 -19.50 34.98 5.40
CA GLN A 628 -19.09 36.34 5.06
C GLN A 628 -17.59 36.45 4.79
N ARG A 629 -16.84 35.34 4.89
CA ARG A 629 -15.42 35.30 4.55
C ARG A 629 -15.26 35.47 3.04
N GLN A 630 -14.41 36.42 2.64
CA GLN A 630 -14.16 36.78 1.25
C GLN A 630 -12.75 36.37 0.86
N PHE A 631 -12.59 36.03 -0.42
CA PHE A 631 -11.33 35.58 -1.00
C PHE A 631 -10.21 36.63 -0.88
N GLY A 632 -10.54 37.92 -0.96
CA GLY A 632 -9.55 38.99 -0.80
C GLY A 632 -8.39 38.85 -1.79
N ASN A 633 -7.16 38.78 -1.27
CA ASN A 633 -5.94 38.49 -2.04
C ASN A 633 -5.46 37.04 -1.83
N ALA A 634 -6.33 36.13 -1.38
CA ALA A 634 -6.03 34.70 -1.38
C ALA A 634 -5.73 34.24 -2.81
N ARG A 635 -4.96 33.15 -2.93
CA ARG A 635 -4.56 32.61 -4.24
C ARG A 635 -5.35 31.36 -4.61
N GLU A 636 -5.61 30.49 -3.64
CA GLU A 636 -6.26 29.19 -3.81
C GLU A 636 -7.19 28.91 -2.62
N LEU A 637 -8.17 28.03 -2.83
CA LEU A 637 -9.04 27.49 -1.80
C LEU A 637 -8.34 26.35 -1.07
N VAL A 638 -8.58 26.22 0.24
CA VAL A 638 -8.17 25.03 0.97
C VAL A 638 -8.97 23.84 0.42
N PRO A 639 -8.35 22.77 -0.08
CA PRO A 639 -9.06 21.78 -0.91
C PRO A 639 -10.17 20.97 -0.24
N ARG A 640 -10.37 21.13 1.07
CA ARG A 640 -11.33 20.35 1.86
C ARG A 640 -12.07 21.22 2.86
N ASN A 641 -13.25 20.75 3.23
CA ASN A 641 -14.04 21.29 4.32
C ASN A 641 -13.29 21.15 5.66
N ALA A 642 -13.33 22.19 6.49
CA ALA A 642 -12.71 22.17 7.81
C ALA A 642 -13.44 21.17 8.73
N THR A 643 -12.73 20.13 9.18
CA THR A 643 -13.32 19.12 10.06
C THR A 643 -13.64 19.72 11.43
N PRO A 644 -14.83 19.46 12.01
CA PRO A 644 -15.16 19.87 13.38
C PRO A 644 -14.19 19.27 14.41
N LEU A 645 -13.94 20.01 15.50
CA LEU A 645 -12.99 19.64 16.56
C LEU A 645 -13.62 18.87 17.73
N TYR A 646 -14.89 18.52 17.63
CA TYR A 646 -15.62 17.85 18.70
C TYR A 646 -15.06 16.47 19.02
N ASN A 647 -14.81 16.24 20.32
CA ASN A 647 -14.44 14.94 20.88
C ASN A 647 -13.19 14.31 20.22
N LEU A 648 -12.23 15.08 19.72
CA LEU A 648 -10.98 14.57 19.15
C LEU A 648 -9.98 14.07 20.22
N GLY A 649 -10.26 14.34 21.50
CA GLY A 649 -9.43 13.94 22.64
C GLY A 649 -9.52 12.47 23.07
N TYR A 650 -10.49 11.72 22.53
CA TYR A 650 -10.71 10.34 22.92
C TYR A 650 -9.55 9.44 22.48
N LYS A 651 -9.12 8.52 23.36
CA LYS A 651 -8.02 7.59 23.11
C LYS A 651 -8.31 6.61 21.96
N GLU A 652 -9.57 6.51 21.55
CA GLU A 652 -10.05 5.68 20.44
C GLU A 652 -9.68 6.27 19.08
N TRP A 653 -9.28 7.55 19.00
CA TRP A 653 -8.77 8.14 17.78
C TRP A 653 -7.45 7.50 17.35
N ARG A 654 -7.42 7.08 16.09
CA ARG A 654 -6.27 6.47 15.42
C ARG A 654 -5.90 7.21 14.15
N VAL A 655 -6.85 7.89 13.50
CA VAL A 655 -6.63 8.53 12.21
C VAL A 655 -7.32 9.90 12.16
N ILE A 656 -6.60 10.94 11.74
CA ILE A 656 -7.07 12.32 11.60
C ILE A 656 -6.78 12.83 10.17
N PHE A 657 -7.48 13.91 9.77
CA PHE A 657 -7.69 14.38 8.40
C PHE A 657 -8.66 13.50 7.60
N TRP A 658 -9.15 14.05 6.48
CA TRP A 658 -10.06 13.37 5.57
C TRP A 658 -9.41 12.24 4.76
N ASP A 659 -8.12 12.36 4.42
CA ASP A 659 -7.31 11.33 3.74
C ASP A 659 -6.52 10.43 4.71
N GLY A 660 -6.59 10.71 6.01
CA GLY A 660 -5.89 9.93 7.02
C GLY A 660 -4.38 10.06 6.99
N ARG A 661 -3.85 11.15 6.43
CA ARG A 661 -2.41 11.38 6.36
C ARG A 661 -1.71 11.47 7.72
N VAL A 662 -2.47 11.66 8.81
CA VAL A 662 -1.95 11.55 10.17
C VAL A 662 -2.66 10.39 10.87
N SER A 663 -1.90 9.35 11.22
CA SER A 663 -2.42 8.21 11.95
C SER A 663 -1.45 7.72 13.02
N ALA A 664 -1.99 7.05 14.04
CA ALA A 664 -1.20 6.36 15.05
C ALA A 664 -0.43 5.20 14.39
N ASP A 665 0.84 5.07 14.75
CA ASP A 665 1.73 4.02 14.29
C ASP A 665 2.36 3.34 15.52
N PRO A 666 2.14 2.03 15.73
CA PRO A 666 2.73 1.31 16.87
C PRO A 666 4.27 1.28 16.89
N GLU A 667 4.94 1.53 15.75
CA GLU A 667 6.39 1.47 15.59
C GLU A 667 7.04 2.85 15.73
N THR A 668 6.51 3.85 15.02
CA THR A 668 7.10 5.21 14.93
C THR A 668 6.36 6.23 15.81
N GLY A 669 5.29 5.82 16.50
CA GLY A 669 4.35 6.69 17.17
C GLY A 669 3.27 7.22 16.22
N PHE A 670 3.68 7.83 15.11
CA PHE A 670 2.76 8.41 14.12
C PHE A 670 3.24 8.25 12.67
N HIS A 671 2.34 7.77 11.80
CA HIS A 671 2.51 7.87 10.36
C HIS A 671 2.04 9.25 9.89
N THR A 672 2.94 10.03 9.28
CA THR A 672 2.67 11.42 8.86
C THR A 672 3.43 11.81 7.59
N PRO A 673 3.05 12.89 6.87
CA PRO A 673 3.81 13.37 5.71
C PRO A 673 5.24 13.85 6.01
N ALA A 674 5.60 13.98 7.29
CA ALA A 674 6.94 14.34 7.71
C ALA A 674 7.86 13.12 7.91
N SER A 675 7.31 11.90 7.94
CA SER A 675 8.04 10.64 8.17
C SER A 675 9.04 10.76 9.34
N ASP A 676 10.30 10.40 9.12
CA ASP A 676 11.42 10.46 10.08
C ASP A 676 11.80 11.89 10.53
N ARG A 677 11.21 12.93 9.92
CA ARG A 677 11.45 14.34 10.24
C ARG A 677 10.48 14.89 11.29
N LEU A 678 9.45 14.12 11.66
CA LEU A 678 8.54 14.49 12.74
C LEU A 678 9.31 14.45 14.08
N PRO A 679 9.27 15.51 14.91
CA PRO A 679 9.92 15.49 16.22
C PRO A 679 9.23 14.50 17.18
N ASP A 680 10.04 13.83 18.00
CA ASP A 680 9.55 13.01 19.11
C ASP A 680 8.83 13.85 20.17
N GLY A 681 8.04 13.18 21.02
CA GLY A 681 7.40 13.79 22.19
C GLY A 681 6.00 14.36 21.95
N LEU A 682 5.32 13.92 20.89
CA LEU A 682 3.90 14.22 20.65
C LEU A 682 3.00 13.25 21.44
N ASP A 683 2.00 13.77 22.15
CA ASP A 683 1.19 13.01 23.10
C ASP A 683 0.04 12.21 22.46
N SER A 684 -0.37 12.58 21.24
CA SER A 684 -1.54 12.01 20.57
C SER A 684 -1.56 12.27 19.07
N VAL A 685 -2.43 11.56 18.33
CA VAL A 685 -2.69 11.83 16.91
C VAL A 685 -3.23 13.24 16.67
N LEU A 686 -3.91 13.82 17.67
CA LEU A 686 -4.37 15.21 17.64
C LEU A 686 -3.20 16.18 17.73
N ALA A 687 -2.25 15.93 18.63
CA ALA A 687 -1.02 16.72 18.70
C ALA A 687 -0.20 16.59 17.40
N ALA A 688 -0.09 15.38 16.84
CA ALA A 688 0.56 15.17 15.55
C ALA A 688 -0.13 15.95 14.42
N GLN A 689 -1.46 15.99 14.40
CA GLN A 689 -2.21 16.79 13.42
C GLN A 689 -1.87 18.28 13.50
N ALA A 690 -1.76 18.83 14.72
CA ALA A 690 -1.51 20.25 14.94
C ALA A 690 -0.15 20.75 14.40
N MET A 691 0.74 19.83 14.01
CA MET A 691 2.02 20.15 13.36
C MET A 691 1.84 20.65 11.91
N PHE A 692 0.77 20.31 11.21
CA PHE A 692 0.70 20.42 9.75
C PHE A 692 0.06 21.70 9.18
N PRO A 693 -1.03 22.27 9.72
CA PRO A 693 -1.67 23.46 9.16
C PRO A 693 -0.71 24.65 8.97
N VAL A 694 0.22 24.83 9.92
CA VAL A 694 1.27 25.86 9.88
C VAL A 694 2.30 25.67 8.77
N THR A 695 2.39 24.47 8.19
CA THR A 695 3.31 24.14 7.08
C THR A 695 2.63 24.26 5.70
N SER A 696 1.30 24.27 5.69
CA SER A 696 0.47 24.26 4.48
C SER A 696 0.40 25.65 3.85
N ARG A 697 0.71 25.75 2.55
CA ARG A 697 0.67 27.01 1.78
C ARG A 697 -0.75 27.56 1.68
N ASP A 698 -1.70 26.65 1.51
CA ASP A 698 -3.11 26.96 1.26
C ASP A 698 -3.82 27.38 2.56
N GLU A 699 -3.25 27.03 3.72
CA GLU A 699 -3.83 27.31 5.04
C GLU A 699 -3.12 28.48 5.73
N MET A 700 -2.07 28.22 6.51
CA MET A 700 -1.47 29.22 7.41
C MET A 700 -0.10 29.72 6.95
N ARG A 701 0.61 29.01 6.07
CA ARG A 701 1.99 29.35 5.73
C ARG A 701 2.10 30.49 4.73
N GLY A 702 1.22 30.55 3.74
CA GLY A 702 1.28 31.51 2.63
C GLY A 702 2.30 31.15 1.54
N TYR A 703 2.35 31.99 0.51
CA TYR A 703 3.08 31.77 -0.72
C TYR A 703 4.31 32.66 -0.87
N ARG A 704 5.30 32.24 -1.67
CA ARG A 704 6.48 33.07 -1.96
C ARG A 704 6.03 34.43 -2.52
N GLY A 705 6.63 35.49 -1.98
CA GLY A 705 6.31 36.87 -2.32
C GLY A 705 5.18 37.50 -1.49
N ASP A 706 4.50 36.72 -0.63
CA ASP A 706 3.54 37.28 0.32
C ASP A 706 4.22 38.17 1.36
N VAL A 707 3.45 39.14 1.86
CA VAL A 707 3.83 40.01 2.97
C VAL A 707 2.88 39.77 4.14
N ASP A 708 3.37 39.96 5.36
CA ASP A 708 2.54 39.93 6.54
C ASP A 708 1.71 41.21 6.71
N ILE A 709 0.85 41.24 7.72
CA ILE A 709 -0.01 42.40 8.02
C ILE A 709 0.75 43.70 8.32
N PHE A 710 2.06 43.64 8.56
CA PHE A 710 2.94 44.80 8.79
C PHE A 710 3.67 45.23 7.51
N GLY A 711 3.41 44.56 6.38
CA GLY A 711 4.08 44.79 5.11
C GLY A 711 5.48 44.21 5.04
N GLN A 712 5.88 43.35 5.98
CA GLN A 712 7.18 42.67 5.94
C GLN A 712 7.09 41.38 5.11
N PRO A 713 8.16 40.95 4.43
CA PRO A 713 8.17 39.68 3.71
C PRO A 713 7.82 38.50 4.63
N ASN A 714 6.91 37.62 4.19
CA ASN A 714 6.60 36.38 4.90
C ASN A 714 7.83 35.46 4.89
N GLU A 715 8.45 35.27 6.05
CA GLU A 715 9.67 34.49 6.21
C GLU A 715 9.45 32.97 6.13
N LEU A 716 8.23 32.48 6.37
CA LEU A 716 7.93 31.05 6.26
C LEU A 716 7.73 30.62 4.81
N ALA A 717 7.22 31.54 3.98
CA ALA A 717 6.95 31.29 2.58
C ALA A 717 8.21 30.93 1.75
N VAL A 718 9.40 31.42 2.16
CA VAL A 718 10.67 31.19 1.45
C VAL A 718 11.30 29.81 1.72
N ILE A 719 10.82 29.07 2.72
CA ILE A 719 11.25 27.70 3.00
C ILE A 719 10.80 26.78 1.83
N VAL A 720 11.50 25.68 1.55
CA VAL A 720 11.10 24.71 0.51
C VAL A 720 10.15 23.65 1.06
N ASP A 721 9.20 23.18 0.26
CA ASP A 721 8.00 22.49 0.77
C ASP A 721 8.24 21.10 1.37
N TYR A 722 9.32 20.42 0.98
CA TYR A 722 9.68 19.13 1.58
C TYR A 722 10.43 19.27 2.92
N LYS A 723 10.71 20.49 3.39
CA LYS A 723 11.38 20.78 4.66
C LYS A 723 10.39 21.35 5.69
N ALA A 724 9.58 20.49 6.29
CA ALA A 724 8.63 20.88 7.35
C ALA A 724 9.34 21.38 8.62
N ARG A 725 10.43 20.73 9.03
CA ARG A 725 11.18 21.04 10.25
C ARG A 725 11.66 22.50 10.37
N PRO A 726 12.27 23.12 9.35
CA PRO A 726 12.62 24.55 9.39
C PRO A 726 11.44 25.50 9.61
N VAL A 727 10.21 25.14 9.19
CA VAL A 727 9.02 25.97 9.46
C VAL A 727 8.72 25.98 10.95
N TRP A 728 8.74 24.81 11.58
CA TRP A 728 8.53 24.65 13.02
C TRP A 728 9.60 25.34 13.86
N GLU A 729 10.87 25.24 13.45
CA GLU A 729 11.99 25.92 14.10
C GLU A 729 11.85 27.45 14.02
N ALA A 730 11.47 27.98 12.84
CA ALA A 730 11.22 29.42 12.67
C ALA A 730 10.04 29.91 13.51
N LEU A 731 8.97 29.13 13.61
CA LEU A 731 7.81 29.43 14.45
C LEU A 731 8.16 29.41 15.94
N MET A 732 8.93 28.42 16.41
CA MET A 732 9.37 28.40 17.81
C MET A 732 10.27 29.58 18.16
N ALA A 733 11.21 29.93 17.27
CA ALA A 733 12.04 31.12 17.47
C ALA A 733 11.19 32.41 17.57
N ARG A 734 10.12 32.50 16.75
CA ARG A 734 9.17 33.61 16.77
C ARG A 734 8.38 33.66 18.09
N LEU A 735 7.87 32.53 18.57
CA LEU A 735 7.13 32.45 19.83
C LEU A 735 8.02 32.81 21.03
N LEU A 736 9.24 32.28 21.08
CA LEU A 736 10.19 32.54 22.18
C LEU A 736 10.74 33.97 22.20
N ALA A 737 10.52 34.76 21.14
CA ALA A 737 10.82 36.18 21.12
C ALA A 737 9.73 37.04 21.83
N ILE A 738 8.59 36.46 22.17
CA ILE A 738 7.46 37.15 22.82
C ILE A 738 7.46 36.81 24.32
N PRO A 739 7.69 37.78 25.23
CA PRO A 739 7.78 37.51 26.67
C PRO A 739 6.56 36.78 27.24
N GLY A 740 5.36 37.11 26.75
CA GLY A 740 4.13 36.44 27.18
C GLY A 740 4.11 34.94 26.85
N TYR A 741 4.66 34.52 25.71
CA TYR A 741 4.78 33.10 25.38
C TYR A 741 5.88 32.43 26.19
N VAL A 742 7.01 33.09 26.45
CA VAL A 742 8.06 32.54 27.34
C VAL A 742 7.50 32.20 28.72
N ASP A 743 6.66 33.07 29.29
CA ASP A 743 6.02 32.83 30.57
C ASP A 743 5.01 31.66 30.52
N LEU A 744 4.24 31.55 29.42
CA LEU A 744 3.30 30.45 29.22
C LEU A 744 4.02 29.10 29.01
N PHE A 745 5.09 29.05 28.22
CA PHE A 745 5.89 27.85 28.02
C PHE A 745 6.56 27.38 29.31
N ARG A 746 7.13 28.30 30.11
CA ARG A 746 7.70 27.95 31.43
C ARG A 746 6.65 27.41 32.40
N ALA A 747 5.42 27.91 32.33
CA ALA A 747 4.34 27.41 33.17
C ALA A 747 3.86 26.02 32.72
N ALA A 748 3.81 25.76 31.41
CA ALA A 748 3.36 24.48 30.85
C ALA A 748 4.44 23.39 30.92
N TYR A 749 5.71 23.76 30.75
CA TYR A 749 6.86 22.85 30.70
C TYR A 749 7.99 23.34 31.64
N PRO A 750 7.77 23.33 32.97
CA PRO A 750 8.74 23.91 33.91
C PRO A 750 10.09 23.18 33.95
N GLU A 751 10.13 21.92 33.51
CA GLU A 751 11.32 21.07 33.50
C GLU A 751 12.09 21.10 32.17
N VAL A 752 11.55 21.76 31.12
CA VAL A 752 12.19 21.81 29.80
C VAL A 752 12.92 23.15 29.63
N PRO A 753 14.24 23.15 29.38
CA PRO A 753 14.99 24.37 29.06
C PRO A 753 14.42 25.10 27.83
N LEU A 754 14.49 26.45 27.83
CA LEU A 754 13.91 27.25 26.75
C LEU A 754 14.50 26.94 25.37
N ASP A 755 15.78 26.59 25.31
CA ASP A 755 16.51 26.21 24.09
C ASP A 755 16.25 24.76 23.64
N GLU A 756 15.60 23.95 24.46
CA GLU A 756 15.13 22.60 24.13
C GLU A 756 13.64 22.56 23.74
N LEU A 757 12.92 23.69 23.88
CA LEU A 757 11.53 23.79 23.44
C LEU A 757 11.41 23.76 21.92
N GLY A 758 10.96 22.62 21.39
CA GLY A 758 10.52 22.47 19.99
C GLY A 758 9.00 22.66 19.78
N PHE A 759 8.57 22.68 18.52
CA PHE A 759 7.18 22.93 18.13
C PHE A 759 6.20 21.83 18.57
N GLN A 760 6.69 20.61 18.81
CA GLN A 760 5.90 19.53 19.41
C GLN A 760 5.29 19.94 20.77
N HIS A 761 5.97 20.81 21.53
CA HIS A 761 5.43 21.33 22.80
C HIS A 761 4.27 22.30 22.58
N ALA A 762 4.32 23.10 21.51
CA ALA A 762 3.21 23.96 21.11
C ALA A 762 2.03 23.12 20.60
N ALA A 763 2.31 22.06 19.84
CA ALA A 763 1.31 21.13 19.32
C ALA A 763 0.58 20.35 20.42
N ASN A 764 1.31 19.81 21.41
CA ASN A 764 0.70 19.18 22.59
C ASN A 764 -0.17 20.17 23.39
N ALA A 765 0.25 21.44 23.47
CA ALA A 765 -0.54 22.47 24.14
C ALA A 765 -1.85 22.78 23.41
N MET A 766 -1.83 22.92 22.07
CA MET A 766 -3.04 23.10 21.27
C MET A 766 -3.98 21.90 21.40
N ALA A 767 -3.46 20.67 21.33
CA ALA A 767 -4.26 19.47 21.55
C ALA A 767 -4.89 19.46 22.96
N ALA A 768 -4.16 19.84 24.01
CA ALA A 768 -4.69 19.96 25.36
C ALA A 768 -5.82 20.99 25.48
N TYR A 769 -5.73 22.12 24.79
CA TYR A 769 -6.81 23.11 24.74
C TYR A 769 -8.05 22.54 24.03
N GLU A 770 -7.88 21.92 22.87
CA GLU A 770 -8.99 21.31 22.14
C GLU A 770 -9.68 20.21 22.94
N ILE A 771 -8.92 19.37 23.64
CA ILE A 771 -9.45 18.36 24.56
C ILE A 771 -10.28 19.02 25.67
N ALA A 772 -9.77 20.07 26.30
CA ALA A 772 -10.44 20.73 27.41
C ALA A 772 -11.73 21.45 27.01
N VAL A 773 -11.78 22.02 25.81
CA VAL A 773 -12.87 22.89 25.36
C VAL A 773 -13.91 22.18 24.50
N PHE A 774 -13.50 21.19 23.69
CA PHE A 774 -14.37 20.56 22.70
C PHE A 774 -14.76 19.11 23.03
N THR A 775 -14.53 18.66 24.26
CA THR A 775 -15.03 17.37 24.76
C THR A 775 -16.42 17.55 25.38
N PHE A 776 -17.43 17.00 24.71
CA PHE A 776 -18.84 17.05 25.12
C PHE A 776 -19.40 15.64 25.30
N GLU A 777 -20.20 15.48 26.36
CA GLU A 777 -20.79 14.20 26.76
C GLU A 777 -22.27 14.34 27.17
N ASP A 778 -22.92 15.46 26.88
CA ASP A 778 -24.26 15.77 27.41
C ASP A 778 -25.38 15.71 26.36
N SER A 779 -25.09 15.17 25.16
CA SER A 779 -26.10 14.98 24.12
C SER A 779 -27.27 14.13 24.63
N PRO A 780 -28.49 14.32 24.10
CA PRO A 780 -29.61 13.43 24.36
C PRO A 780 -29.26 11.94 24.21
N PHE A 781 -28.48 11.58 23.19
CA PHE A 781 -28.01 10.22 22.99
C PHE A 781 -27.02 9.75 24.08
N ASP A 782 -26.10 10.59 24.54
CA ASP A 782 -25.19 10.23 25.65
C ASP A 782 -25.94 10.00 26.96
N ARG A 783 -26.92 10.85 27.27
CA ARG A 783 -27.79 10.65 28.44
C ARG A 783 -28.59 9.36 28.33
N TYR A 784 -29.08 9.05 27.13
CA TYR A 784 -29.76 7.78 26.83
C TYR A 784 -28.86 6.57 27.09
N LEU A 785 -27.63 6.58 26.59
CA LEU A 785 -26.66 5.50 26.82
C LEU A 785 -26.32 5.32 28.31
N ARG A 786 -26.44 6.37 29.13
CA ARG A 786 -26.30 6.29 30.60
C ARG A 786 -27.57 5.83 31.34
N GLY A 787 -28.63 5.49 30.61
CA GLY A 787 -29.88 4.95 31.16
C GLY A 787 -31.02 5.96 31.30
N ASP A 788 -30.85 7.23 30.89
CA ASP A 788 -31.97 8.18 30.82
C ASP A 788 -32.76 7.94 29.53
N GLN A 789 -33.68 6.98 29.57
CA GLN A 789 -34.54 6.63 28.44
C GLN A 789 -35.46 7.78 27.97
N SER A 790 -35.66 8.80 28.82
CA SER A 790 -36.46 9.97 28.48
C SER A 790 -35.68 11.04 27.71
N ALA A 791 -34.36 10.89 27.61
CA ALA A 791 -33.50 11.84 26.89
C ALA A 791 -33.76 11.84 25.38
N LEU A 792 -34.11 10.68 24.78
CA LEU A 792 -34.52 10.61 23.38
C LEU A 792 -36.04 10.75 23.26
N SER A 793 -36.48 11.58 22.31
CA SER A 793 -37.89 11.60 21.89
C SER A 793 -38.27 10.28 21.22
N GLU A 794 -39.57 9.96 21.18
CA GLU A 794 -40.05 8.75 20.50
C GLU A 794 -39.67 8.72 19.01
N GLU A 795 -39.62 9.89 18.37
CA GLU A 795 -39.21 10.04 16.98
C GLU A 795 -37.71 9.77 16.79
N ALA A 796 -36.87 10.27 17.71
CA ALA A 796 -35.44 9.99 17.72
C ALA A 796 -35.14 8.52 18.03
N LYS A 797 -35.91 7.86 18.91
CA LYS A 797 -35.80 6.40 19.14
C LYS A 797 -36.10 5.61 17.87
N GLN A 798 -37.16 5.98 17.15
CA GLN A 798 -37.51 5.36 15.86
C GLN A 798 -36.45 5.64 14.79
N GLY A 799 -35.88 6.85 14.76
CA GLY A 799 -34.75 7.21 13.92
C GLY A 799 -33.52 6.35 14.19
N ALA A 800 -33.19 6.16 15.47
CA ALA A 800 -32.08 5.30 15.89
C ALA A 800 -32.30 3.85 15.44
N MET A 801 -33.53 3.34 15.51
CA MET A 801 -33.85 2.00 14.99
C MET A 801 -33.66 1.89 13.47
N LEU A 802 -33.92 2.95 12.72
CA LEU A 802 -33.62 3.01 11.29
C LEU A 802 -32.10 2.99 11.08
N PHE A 803 -31.37 3.85 11.80
CA PHE A 803 -29.91 3.99 11.72
C PHE A 803 -29.17 2.67 11.99
N TYR A 804 -29.50 1.97 13.08
CA TYR A 804 -28.90 0.68 13.46
C TYR A 804 -29.54 -0.53 12.76
N GLY A 805 -30.56 -0.29 11.93
CA GLY A 805 -31.36 -1.32 11.29
C GLY A 805 -31.49 -1.09 9.79
N LYS A 806 -32.70 -0.71 9.34
CA LYS A 806 -33.09 -0.64 7.92
C LYS A 806 -32.14 0.21 7.08
N ALA A 807 -31.68 1.34 7.60
CA ALA A 807 -30.86 2.30 6.85
C ALA A 807 -29.38 1.88 6.75
N GLY A 808 -28.91 0.91 7.55
CA GLY A 808 -27.56 0.36 7.44
C GLY A 808 -26.43 1.32 7.85
N CYS A 809 -26.73 2.51 8.36
CA CYS A 809 -25.75 3.58 8.63
C CYS A 809 -24.65 3.16 9.61
N ALA A 810 -25.00 2.33 10.60
CA ALA A 810 -24.08 1.82 11.62
C ALA A 810 -23.03 0.83 11.09
N SER A 811 -23.05 0.49 9.80
CA SER A 811 -22.00 -0.33 9.17
C SER A 811 -20.66 0.41 9.10
N CYS A 812 -20.67 1.72 8.83
CA CYS A 812 -19.48 2.58 8.86
C CYS A 812 -19.52 3.55 10.06
N HIS A 813 -20.69 4.09 10.40
CA HIS A 813 -20.86 4.99 11.56
C HIS A 813 -21.11 4.20 12.84
N SER A 814 -20.12 3.41 13.23
CA SER A 814 -20.19 2.44 14.32
C SER A 814 -19.46 2.93 15.60
N THR A 815 -19.48 2.11 16.65
CA THR A 815 -18.81 2.36 17.94
C THR A 815 -19.32 3.59 18.70
N GLY A 816 -18.67 3.93 19.83
CA GLY A 816 -19.04 5.07 20.67
C GLY A 816 -18.80 6.46 20.06
N LEU A 817 -17.92 6.56 19.06
CA LEU A 817 -17.64 7.81 18.34
C LEU A 817 -18.49 7.99 17.08
N LEU A 818 -19.30 6.98 16.71
CA LEU A 818 -20.10 6.95 15.48
C LEU A 818 -19.25 7.11 14.21
N THR A 819 -18.11 6.44 14.20
CA THR A 819 -17.16 6.32 13.10
C THR A 819 -16.32 5.06 13.32
N ASP A 820 -16.06 4.33 12.25
CA ASP A 820 -15.07 3.24 12.19
C ASP A 820 -13.66 3.73 11.83
N GLN A 821 -13.52 5.01 11.49
CA GLN A 821 -12.29 5.66 11.02
C GLN A 821 -11.69 5.03 9.75
N LYS A 822 -12.45 4.21 9.01
CA LYS A 822 -12.05 3.61 7.73
C LYS A 822 -12.31 4.56 6.56
N PHE A 823 -11.88 4.19 5.36
CA PHE A 823 -11.93 5.02 4.15
C PHE A 823 -12.88 4.44 3.12
N TYR A 824 -13.76 5.28 2.59
CA TYR A 824 -14.78 4.88 1.61
C TYR A 824 -14.89 5.90 0.49
N ASN A 825 -14.94 5.43 -0.76
CA ASN A 825 -15.37 6.24 -1.90
C ASN A 825 -16.90 6.16 -1.98
N LEU A 826 -17.56 7.18 -1.42
CA LEU A 826 -19.02 7.34 -1.47
C LEU A 826 -19.50 8.07 -2.73
N ALA A 827 -18.67 8.21 -3.76
CA ALA A 827 -18.98 8.94 -4.99
C ALA A 827 -19.39 10.41 -4.76
N VAL A 828 -18.75 11.07 -3.80
CA VAL A 828 -19.00 12.49 -3.49
C VAL A 828 -18.55 13.36 -4.68
N PRO A 829 -19.40 14.29 -5.16
CA PRO A 829 -19.05 15.23 -6.23
C PRO A 829 -17.77 16.00 -5.93
N GLN A 830 -16.90 16.16 -6.92
CA GLN A 830 -15.64 16.90 -6.80
C GLN A 830 -15.90 18.39 -7.06
N ILE A 831 -15.60 19.24 -6.08
CA ILE A 831 -15.77 20.70 -6.09
C ILE A 831 -14.55 21.39 -5.45
N GLY A 832 -14.32 22.66 -5.78
CA GLY A 832 -13.15 23.42 -5.36
C GLY A 832 -11.91 23.17 -6.24
N ASP A 833 -10.75 23.59 -5.75
CA ASP A 833 -9.50 23.54 -6.52
C ASP A 833 -8.88 22.14 -6.61
N GLY A 834 -9.38 21.17 -5.83
CA GLY A 834 -8.78 19.84 -5.72
C GLY A 834 -7.43 19.85 -4.99
N LYS A 835 -6.73 18.71 -4.96
CA LYS A 835 -5.47 18.59 -4.21
C LYS A 835 -4.37 17.92 -5.05
N GLY A 836 -3.18 18.51 -5.03
CA GLY A 836 -1.97 17.88 -5.60
C GLY A 836 -1.82 18.16 -7.09
N ARG A 837 -1.28 17.19 -7.85
CA ARG A 837 -1.13 17.32 -9.31
C ARG A 837 -2.40 16.93 -10.06
N GLU A 838 -3.33 16.32 -9.35
CA GLU A 838 -4.58 15.81 -9.85
C GLU A 838 -5.67 16.87 -9.89
N GLN A 839 -5.36 18.09 -9.42
CA GLN A 839 -6.22 19.26 -9.54
C GLN A 839 -6.80 19.35 -10.97
N PRO A 840 -8.12 19.55 -11.10
CA PRO A 840 -9.07 19.97 -10.04
C PRO A 840 -9.65 18.83 -9.18
N LEU A 841 -9.12 17.60 -9.23
CA LEU A 841 -9.59 16.47 -8.43
C LEU A 841 -8.86 16.36 -7.09
N ASP A 842 -9.54 15.78 -6.09
CA ASP A 842 -8.94 15.31 -4.85
C ASP A 842 -9.08 13.79 -4.77
N LEU A 843 -7.97 13.08 -4.97
CA LEU A 843 -7.98 11.62 -4.92
C LEU A 843 -8.12 11.08 -3.48
N GLY A 844 -8.17 11.92 -2.45
CA GLY A 844 -8.41 11.49 -1.07
C GLY A 844 -7.30 10.60 -0.55
N ARG A 845 -7.68 9.45 0.01
CA ARG A 845 -6.77 8.46 0.63
C ARG A 845 -5.72 7.94 -0.34
N ALA A 846 -6.01 7.85 -1.64
CA ALA A 846 -5.02 7.44 -2.64
C ALA A 846 -3.79 8.36 -2.69
N ARG A 847 -3.83 9.60 -2.19
CA ARG A 847 -2.60 10.42 -2.11
C ARG A 847 -1.66 9.97 -1.00
N GLU A 848 -2.18 9.25 -0.02
CA GLU A 848 -1.44 8.73 1.13
C GLU A 848 -1.07 7.25 0.95
N THR A 849 -1.85 6.50 0.17
CA THR A 849 -1.63 5.07 -0.08
C THR A 849 -1.19 4.74 -1.50
N GLY A 850 -1.33 5.68 -2.45
CA GLY A 850 -1.11 5.57 -3.92
C GLY A 850 -1.82 4.43 -4.61
N SER A 851 -2.65 3.69 -3.87
CA SER A 851 -3.49 2.65 -4.40
C SER A 851 -4.64 3.29 -5.17
N ASP A 852 -4.84 2.87 -6.42
CA ASP A 852 -6.00 3.30 -7.21
C ASP A 852 -7.33 2.92 -6.53
N CYS A 853 -7.31 1.91 -5.67
CA CYS A 853 -8.44 1.47 -4.86
C CYS A 853 -8.90 2.46 -3.79
N ASP A 854 -8.02 3.36 -3.37
CA ASP A 854 -8.32 4.40 -2.39
C ASP A 854 -8.69 5.73 -3.07
N ARG A 855 -8.84 5.75 -4.40
CA ARG A 855 -9.19 6.97 -5.12
C ARG A 855 -10.56 7.45 -4.72
N PHE A 856 -10.61 8.73 -4.38
CA PHE A 856 -11.80 9.43 -3.91
C PHE A 856 -12.33 8.85 -2.59
N ALA A 857 -11.55 8.01 -1.90
CA ALA A 857 -11.92 7.49 -0.60
C ALA A 857 -11.53 8.48 0.51
N PHE A 858 -12.45 8.70 1.44
CA PHE A 858 -12.24 9.59 2.58
C PHE A 858 -12.67 8.92 3.87
N ARG A 859 -12.06 9.34 4.97
CA ARG A 859 -12.33 8.81 6.30
C ARG A 859 -13.78 9.02 6.68
N THR A 860 -14.43 7.99 7.23
CA THR A 860 -15.76 8.12 7.85
C THR A 860 -15.72 9.20 8.95
N PRO A 861 -16.42 10.34 8.81
CA PRO A 861 -16.43 11.36 9.85
C PRO A 861 -17.28 10.91 11.05
N PRO A 862 -16.99 11.37 12.28
CA PRO A 862 -17.85 11.12 13.43
C PRO A 862 -19.19 11.86 13.26
N LEU A 863 -20.28 11.28 13.76
CA LEU A 863 -21.62 11.90 13.67
C LEU A 863 -22.04 12.70 14.91
N ARG A 864 -21.21 12.74 15.95
CA ARG A 864 -21.48 13.55 17.14
C ARG A 864 -21.49 15.03 16.75
N ASN A 865 -22.55 15.75 17.14
CA ASN A 865 -22.83 17.14 16.74
C ASN A 865 -23.03 17.37 15.23
N VAL A 866 -23.28 16.34 14.41
CA VAL A 866 -23.36 16.48 12.94
C VAL A 866 -24.42 17.47 12.46
N ALA A 867 -25.45 17.76 13.25
CA ALA A 867 -26.51 18.71 12.89
C ALA A 867 -26.03 20.17 12.81
N ILE A 868 -24.90 20.51 13.45
CA ILE A 868 -24.38 21.88 13.53
C ILE A 868 -23.03 22.07 12.82
N THR A 869 -22.60 21.09 12.01
CA THR A 869 -21.27 21.06 11.40
C THR A 869 -21.29 21.13 9.87
N GLY A 870 -22.41 21.58 9.30
CA GLY A 870 -22.52 21.74 7.84
C GLY A 870 -21.65 22.89 7.32
N PRO A 871 -21.40 22.95 5.99
CA PRO A 871 -21.78 21.98 4.96
C PRO A 871 -21.11 20.60 5.12
N TRP A 872 -21.69 19.55 4.53
CA TRP A 872 -21.32 18.15 4.78
C TRP A 872 -20.50 17.51 3.64
N MET A 873 -19.76 16.44 3.99
CA MET A 873 -18.74 15.72 3.21
C MET A 873 -17.37 16.40 3.20
N HIS A 874 -16.35 15.70 2.69
CA HIS A 874 -14.94 16.13 2.74
C HIS A 874 -14.67 17.49 2.09
N ASN A 875 -15.52 17.94 1.18
CA ASN A 875 -15.44 19.21 0.45
C ASN A 875 -16.72 20.05 0.60
N GLY A 876 -17.63 19.67 1.52
CA GLY A 876 -18.85 20.42 1.78
C GLY A 876 -19.85 20.45 0.62
N ALA A 877 -19.88 19.41 -0.21
CA ALA A 877 -20.75 19.30 -1.38
C ALA A 877 -22.26 19.39 -1.07
N PHE A 878 -22.69 19.15 0.18
CA PHE A 878 -24.10 19.22 0.55
C PHE A 878 -24.34 20.31 1.58
N THR A 879 -25.28 21.22 1.31
CA THR A 879 -25.61 22.36 2.16
C THR A 879 -26.72 22.08 3.18
N THR A 880 -27.32 20.88 3.15
CA THR A 880 -28.25 20.39 4.17
C THR A 880 -27.90 18.97 4.61
N LEU A 881 -28.16 18.65 5.87
CA LEU A 881 -27.92 17.31 6.41
C LEU A 881 -28.78 16.27 5.70
N GLU A 882 -30.02 16.61 5.35
CA GLU A 882 -30.90 15.73 4.59
C GLU A 882 -30.33 15.37 3.21
N ALA A 883 -29.76 16.34 2.49
CA ALA A 883 -29.14 16.07 1.19
C ALA A 883 -27.93 15.14 1.33
N ALA A 884 -27.12 15.32 2.39
CA ALA A 884 -26.03 14.41 2.69
C ALA A 884 -26.53 12.99 3.01
N VAL A 885 -27.60 12.83 3.80
CA VAL A 885 -28.20 11.52 4.09
C VAL A 885 -28.77 10.87 2.82
N ARG A 886 -29.45 11.64 1.97
CA ARG A 886 -29.98 11.14 0.69
C ARG A 886 -28.87 10.65 -0.25
N HIS A 887 -27.73 11.34 -0.27
CA HIS A 887 -26.56 10.89 -1.02
C HIS A 887 -26.06 9.52 -0.54
N HIS A 888 -26.01 9.26 0.77
CA HIS A 888 -25.59 7.96 1.30
C HIS A 888 -26.50 6.79 0.88
N LEU A 889 -27.79 7.05 0.65
CA LEU A 889 -28.77 6.03 0.26
C LEU A 889 -28.73 5.70 -1.24
N ASP A 890 -28.31 6.64 -2.09
CA ASP A 890 -28.20 6.46 -3.54
C ASP A 890 -27.04 7.29 -4.14
N PRO A 891 -25.78 6.94 -3.83
CA PRO A 891 -24.62 7.79 -4.14
C PRO A 891 -24.38 7.93 -5.64
N LYS A 892 -24.58 6.85 -6.41
CA LYS A 892 -24.34 6.83 -7.86
C LYS A 892 -25.29 7.76 -8.60
N THR A 893 -26.59 7.64 -8.31
CA THR A 893 -27.62 8.48 -8.91
C THR A 893 -27.51 9.91 -8.42
N SER A 894 -27.16 10.12 -7.14
CA SER A 894 -26.92 11.44 -6.57
C SER A 894 -25.73 12.16 -7.22
N LEU A 895 -24.64 11.46 -7.53
CA LEU A 895 -23.49 12.04 -8.25
C LEU A 895 -23.86 12.43 -9.68
N GLN A 896 -24.53 11.53 -10.41
CA GLN A 896 -24.94 11.77 -11.80
C GLN A 896 -25.90 12.95 -11.96
N ASN A 897 -26.74 13.20 -10.95
CA ASN A 897 -27.75 14.27 -10.96
C ASN A 897 -27.40 15.43 -10.03
N TYR A 898 -26.14 15.57 -9.63
CA TYR A 898 -25.74 16.61 -8.69
C TYR A 898 -25.99 18.01 -9.25
N ASP A 899 -26.70 18.85 -8.49
CA ASP A 899 -27.02 20.23 -8.85
C ASP A 899 -26.03 21.20 -8.19
N PRO A 900 -25.07 21.79 -8.93
CA PRO A 900 -24.10 22.72 -8.37
C PRO A 900 -24.72 24.07 -7.99
N SER A 901 -25.97 24.38 -8.39
CA SER A 901 -26.60 25.67 -8.06
C SER A 901 -26.81 25.89 -6.56
N GLN A 902 -26.78 24.80 -5.77
CA GLN A 902 -26.83 24.83 -4.30
C GLN A 902 -25.55 25.39 -3.64
N LEU A 903 -24.45 25.45 -4.38
CA LEU A 903 -23.15 25.90 -3.88
C LEU A 903 -23.05 27.43 -3.84
N SER A 904 -22.07 27.94 -3.10
CA SER A 904 -21.74 29.37 -3.13
C SER A 904 -21.26 29.81 -4.51
N GLU A 905 -21.39 31.10 -4.83
CA GLU A 905 -20.96 31.65 -6.13
C GLU A 905 -19.48 31.35 -6.44
N LEU A 906 -18.64 31.24 -5.41
CA LEU A 906 -17.23 30.91 -5.52
C LEU A 906 -16.97 29.48 -6.04
N LEU A 907 -17.94 28.56 -5.86
CA LEU A 907 -17.76 27.12 -6.09
C LEU A 907 -18.59 26.55 -7.23
N LYS A 908 -19.68 27.21 -7.64
CA LYS A 908 -20.59 26.69 -8.68
C LYS A 908 -19.85 26.23 -9.94
N ASP A 909 -18.88 27.03 -10.40
CA ASP A 909 -18.13 26.77 -11.63
C ASP A 909 -16.93 25.82 -11.44
N THR A 910 -16.66 25.38 -10.20
CA THR A 910 -15.56 24.46 -9.88
C THR A 910 -15.98 22.99 -9.93
N CYS A 911 -17.28 22.71 -10.05
CA CYS A 911 -17.83 21.36 -10.01
C CYS A 911 -17.40 20.51 -11.22
N GLN A 912 -16.79 19.35 -10.95
CA GLN A 912 -16.29 18.44 -11.99
C GLN A 912 -17.35 17.40 -12.39
N ASN A 913 -18.39 17.85 -13.10
CA ASN A 913 -19.55 17.02 -13.49
C ASN A 913 -19.47 16.39 -14.89
N GLN A 914 -18.28 16.36 -15.49
CA GLN A 914 -18.10 15.75 -16.82
C GLN A 914 -18.25 14.22 -16.77
N PRO A 915 -18.80 13.57 -17.80
CA PRO A 915 -19.02 12.12 -17.83
C PRO A 915 -17.77 11.29 -17.53
N GLU A 916 -16.60 11.74 -17.98
CA GLU A 916 -15.32 11.06 -17.79
C GLU A 916 -14.89 11.09 -16.31
N THR A 917 -15.09 12.23 -15.64
CA THR A 917 -14.81 12.37 -14.21
C THR A 917 -15.77 11.52 -13.39
N ILE A 918 -17.06 11.53 -13.72
CA ILE A 918 -18.06 10.68 -13.05
C ILE A 918 -17.69 9.20 -13.23
N ALA A 919 -17.31 8.79 -14.44
CA ALA A 919 -16.86 7.42 -14.69
C ALA A 919 -15.62 7.07 -13.86
N ALA A 920 -14.63 7.97 -13.76
CA ALA A 920 -13.43 7.76 -12.95
C ALA A 920 -13.75 7.63 -11.45
N ILE A 921 -14.67 8.44 -10.91
CA ILE A 921 -15.11 8.31 -9.51
C ILE A 921 -15.83 6.97 -9.29
N LEU A 922 -16.71 6.58 -10.21
CA LEU A 922 -17.49 5.35 -10.11
C LEU A 922 -16.69 4.07 -10.36
N GLN A 923 -15.60 4.15 -11.13
CA GLN A 923 -14.68 3.03 -11.37
C GLN A 923 -14.11 2.49 -10.06
N TRP A 924 -13.82 3.37 -9.11
CA TRP A 924 -13.21 3.05 -7.82
C TRP A 924 -14.21 3.17 -6.65
N TYR A 925 -15.51 3.16 -6.95
CA TYR A 925 -16.56 3.24 -5.93
C TYR A 925 -16.50 2.03 -5.00
N THR A 926 -16.55 2.25 -3.69
CA THR A 926 -16.43 1.15 -2.72
C THR A 926 -17.64 0.22 -2.83
N PRO A 927 -17.46 -1.06 -3.22
CA PRO A 927 -18.58 -1.96 -3.42
C PRO A 927 -19.21 -2.37 -2.08
N HIS A 928 -20.51 -2.70 -2.10
CA HIS A 928 -21.27 -3.23 -0.95
C HIS A 928 -21.55 -2.25 0.21
N ASN A 929 -21.75 -0.95 -0.06
CA ASN A 929 -22.33 -0.04 0.94
C ASN A 929 -23.73 -0.56 1.36
N PRO A 930 -23.95 -0.99 2.62
CA PRO A 930 -25.23 -1.57 3.05
C PRO A 930 -26.42 -0.60 2.99
N SER A 931 -26.16 0.70 2.89
CA SER A 931 -27.17 1.74 2.72
C SER A 931 -27.61 1.93 1.27
N GLU A 932 -26.83 1.46 0.28
CA GLU A 932 -27.11 1.68 -1.14
C GLU A 932 -28.41 1.01 -1.58
N GLY A 933 -29.30 1.79 -2.20
CA GLY A 933 -30.61 1.32 -2.68
C GLY A 933 -31.69 1.19 -1.59
N VAL A 934 -31.40 1.57 -0.35
CA VAL A 934 -32.40 1.59 0.72
C VAL A 934 -33.37 2.76 0.50
N THR A 935 -34.66 2.44 0.32
CA THR A 935 -35.72 3.46 0.23
C THR A 935 -36.29 3.79 1.61
N LEU A 936 -36.21 5.07 1.99
CA LEU A 936 -36.89 5.63 3.16
C LEU A 936 -38.08 6.49 2.71
N THR A 937 -39.20 6.37 3.41
CA THR A 937 -40.32 7.33 3.28
C THR A 937 -39.92 8.69 3.88
N ASP A 938 -40.62 9.77 3.53
CA ASP A 938 -40.35 11.09 4.11
C ASP A 938 -40.47 11.10 5.64
N GLU A 939 -41.40 10.30 6.18
CA GLU A 939 -41.56 10.14 7.63
C GLU A 939 -40.40 9.36 8.27
N GLU A 940 -39.87 8.34 7.60
CA GLU A 940 -38.67 7.64 8.05
C GLU A 940 -37.43 8.54 7.97
N MET A 941 -37.31 9.35 6.92
CA MET A 941 -36.23 10.34 6.77
C MET A 941 -36.28 11.37 7.91
N ARG A 942 -37.45 11.93 8.20
CA ARG A 942 -37.66 12.87 9.31
C ARG A 942 -37.24 12.27 10.66
N ARG A 943 -37.58 11.00 10.91
CA ARG A 943 -37.18 10.29 12.15
C ARG A 943 -35.69 10.06 12.21
N LEU A 944 -35.06 9.65 11.11
CA LEU A 944 -33.61 9.49 11.03
C LEU A 944 -32.89 10.82 11.32
N LEU A 945 -33.36 11.93 10.76
CA LEU A 945 -32.84 13.27 11.05
C LEU A 945 -33.04 13.65 12.53
N ALA A 946 -34.20 13.37 13.12
CA ALA A 946 -34.43 13.60 14.55
C ALA A 946 -33.45 12.82 15.45
N PHE A 947 -33.01 11.62 15.01
CA PHE A 947 -31.94 10.90 15.69
C PHE A 947 -30.59 11.59 15.52
N LEU A 948 -30.21 12.02 14.31
CA LEU A 948 -28.96 12.74 14.07
C LEU A 948 -28.89 14.06 14.85
N GLU A 949 -30.01 14.78 14.97
CA GLU A 949 -30.14 15.97 15.83
C GLU A 949 -29.89 15.64 17.30
N SER A 950 -30.38 14.49 17.77
CA SER A 950 -30.18 14.01 19.15
C SER A 950 -28.73 13.68 19.51
N LEU A 951 -27.83 13.63 18.52
CA LEU A 951 -26.39 13.50 18.70
C LEU A 951 -25.71 14.84 19.03
N THR A 952 -26.46 15.94 19.06
CA THR A 952 -25.95 17.28 19.36
C THR A 952 -25.98 17.55 20.86
N SER A 953 -24.82 17.91 21.39
CA SER A 953 -24.63 18.29 22.78
C SER A 953 -25.17 19.71 23.01
N PRO A 954 -26.12 19.92 23.96
CA PRO A 954 -26.61 21.27 24.26
C PRO A 954 -25.49 22.24 24.65
N SER A 955 -24.46 21.77 25.35
CA SER A 955 -23.29 22.58 25.71
C SER A 955 -22.42 22.99 24.52
N ALA A 956 -22.58 22.38 23.35
CA ALA A 956 -21.84 22.73 22.13
C ALA A 956 -22.50 23.87 21.33
N LEU A 957 -23.73 24.29 21.69
CA LEU A 957 -24.48 25.30 20.94
C LEU A 957 -24.00 26.74 21.19
N ASP A 958 -23.41 27.02 22.35
CA ASP A 958 -22.84 28.33 22.69
C ASP A 958 -21.46 28.18 23.33
N LEU A 959 -20.44 28.45 22.52
CA LEU A 959 -19.04 28.42 22.91
C LEU A 959 -18.41 29.82 22.90
N SER A 960 -19.22 30.88 22.93
CA SER A 960 -18.73 32.27 22.91
C SER A 960 -17.81 32.60 24.09
N HIS A 961 -17.96 31.91 25.21
CA HIS A 961 -17.11 32.04 26.39
C HIS A 961 -15.66 31.57 26.20
N THR A 962 -15.39 30.84 25.11
CA THR A 962 -14.05 30.30 24.77
C THR A 962 -13.20 31.31 23.98
N ILE A 963 -13.78 32.44 23.59
CA ILE A 963 -13.10 33.49 22.81
C ILE A 963 -12.32 34.39 23.79
N PRO A 964 -10.98 34.41 23.74
CA PRO A 964 -10.19 35.23 24.65
C PRO A 964 -10.31 36.72 24.27
N ALA A 965 -10.14 37.59 25.26
CA ALA A 965 -10.17 39.03 25.03
C ALA A 965 -8.95 39.57 24.26
N SER A 966 -7.82 38.86 24.34
CA SER A 966 -6.54 39.24 23.71
C SER A 966 -5.61 38.03 23.64
N VAL A 967 -4.64 38.07 22.73
CA VAL A 967 -3.58 37.06 22.60
C VAL A 967 -2.18 37.64 22.90
N PRO A 968 -1.17 36.82 23.28
CA PRO A 968 0.13 37.31 23.71
C PRO A 968 0.90 38.13 22.68
N SER A 969 0.71 37.88 21.38
CA SER A 969 1.35 38.68 20.31
C SER A 969 0.80 40.12 20.21
N GLY A 970 -0.38 40.39 20.78
CA GLY A 970 -1.12 41.63 20.59
C GLY A 970 -1.82 41.75 19.23
N LEU A 971 -1.78 40.70 18.40
CA LEU A 971 -2.52 40.63 17.14
C LEU A 971 -4.03 40.49 17.37
N PRO A 972 -4.87 40.79 16.36
CA PRO A 972 -6.31 40.54 16.45
C PRO A 972 -6.61 39.07 16.76
N VAL A 973 -7.43 38.83 17.78
CA VAL A 973 -7.89 37.49 18.17
C VAL A 973 -8.58 36.83 16.97
N GLY A 974 -8.10 35.66 16.56
CA GLY A 974 -8.63 34.94 15.42
C GLY A 974 -8.18 35.45 14.05
N GLY A 975 -7.27 36.44 13.99
CA GLY A 975 -6.78 37.01 12.73
C GLY A 975 -7.75 37.99 12.05
N ASN A 976 -7.81 37.97 10.73
CA ASN A 976 -8.64 38.87 9.91
C ASN A 976 -10.13 38.50 9.89
N ILE A 977 -10.71 38.24 11.06
CA ILE A 977 -12.12 37.88 11.24
C ILE A 977 -13.02 39.08 11.64
N GLN A 978 -12.44 40.25 11.90
CA GLN A 978 -13.20 41.45 12.32
C GLN A 978 -13.62 42.34 11.13
N ASN A 979 -14.88 42.21 10.72
CA ASN A 979 -15.70 43.26 10.09
C ASN A 979 -17.11 42.73 9.80
N ILE A 980 -17.99 42.77 10.80
CA ILE A 980 -19.44 42.85 10.60
C ILE A 980 -19.98 43.70 11.75
N GLU A 981 -20.65 44.78 11.41
CA GLU A 981 -21.31 45.67 12.36
C GLU A 981 -22.14 44.87 13.37
N THR A 982 -22.06 45.31 14.62
CA THR A 982 -22.96 44.91 15.69
C THR A 982 -24.41 44.99 15.23
N GLY A 983 -25.06 43.86 14.98
CA GLY A 983 -26.52 43.80 14.93
C GLY A 983 -27.09 42.96 13.81
N SER A 984 -27.22 41.65 14.05
CA SER A 984 -28.49 40.93 13.91
C SER A 984 -28.22 39.45 14.20
N ALA A 985 -28.65 39.02 15.38
CA ALA A 985 -28.94 37.61 15.60
C ALA A 985 -30.07 37.21 14.65
N VAL A 986 -29.86 36.20 13.82
CA VAL A 986 -30.93 35.55 13.03
C VAL A 986 -30.48 34.13 12.69
N PRO A 987 -31.39 33.16 12.59
CA PRO A 987 -32.30 32.61 13.59
C PRO A 987 -31.89 31.21 14.07
#